data_AF-A0A350YAS9-F1
#
_entry.id   AF-A0A350YAS9-F1
#
_cell.length_a   1.000
_cell.length_b   1.000
_cell.length_c   1.000
_cell.angle_alpha   90.00
_cell.angle_beta   90.00
_cell.angle_gamma   90.00
#
_symmetry.space_group_name_H-M   'P 1'
#
loop_
_entity.id
_entity.type
_entity.pdbx_description
1 polymer ?
#
loop_
_entity_poly.entity_id
_entity_poly.type
_entity_poly.pdbx_seq_one_letter_code
_entity_poly.pdbx_strand_id
1 'polypeptide(L)'
;MSTLTVTSKADSGAGSLRSAIALAEPGDTIQFDRSLANQTITLTSGQLAINKNLIIDGRKARGLTISGNNQHRVFDITVDPNFNPTNVTLRNLTITNGKTNGVGENGAGAGIRTASQSQLQVENSVFKNNYANGEGGAAIFAGWRSTTSVINSTFEGNSTSDQSARGGGAIAVKSESTLTVADSEFTDNLSSLGGAINVLLSGLKVTNSTFTNNTSKGYGGAIFTDGASAKSDGSTSGKIEIDNSRFEGNTGAGQGGGLFLFVYSSDQVIIESSTIINNQVIKDAKGDALGGGLRHGTGELIVRNTMFADNRALSQGGGLWVGETSPVTIYNSTFYGNRAESEDGKNGLGGGITLNNGSSRTRITQTTVANNYAGFMGAGIWGGGSTTILTDTLFADNRANNGGNNWNINHHTAIVFTDGGGNFQSFNPNPKDTKITAGVTLIDPKLGTFTDNGGAVQIPPLAGNPTVTAGAIPIDGTSLTAPSDLVARAISATQVELTWADQSNNEIGFKIERSRDRNNWTVLTTTAADITRYRDQGLTPNTPYYYRISATNGLDDSNTVIANVTTGQGSTDNRNNDRATLNYNADHIFAIEGANGSAQLQFNLTESNTKGVHEVGTFIVDDNSGRINGIAPGEEGYWQAALSNAKVILSALPGDQFANLSVNRQLSLETGKAIGFYLIKDSTTDTILSDLAAGDTPDNVFFGTTSANTDDSDYLQVSELGNNNFKLSWEDGGEVDFKDLELTVKLTTNPQVLGTQLQGQPEGEVIDLRDDQLTGLVSAEFVVNSKASYDNSYGFYGVDNPTGAIGNLKPGDRGYAEAAVSQRLDLDVGFPAGKLVAPFLIADGTPEEFLSENPNNQEGQGVLAYFVYLGANPDGVDHIRLLGDNVFGFEDQFEGGDRDYNDLVVKVNLA
;
A
#
# COMPACT_ATOMS: atom_id res chain seq x y z
N MET A 1 -22.93 27.75 3.36
CA MET A 1 -23.17 26.33 3.03
C MET A 1 -24.24 25.82 3.96
N SER A 2 -25.39 25.53 3.39
CA SER A 2 -26.55 24.94 4.05
C SER A 2 -26.76 23.52 3.54
N THR A 3 -27.60 22.74 4.24
CA THR A 3 -27.98 21.39 3.82
C THR A 3 -29.44 21.36 3.44
N LEU A 4 -29.72 20.98 2.19
CA LEU A 4 -31.08 20.74 1.70
C LEU A 4 -31.36 19.23 1.72
N THR A 5 -32.56 18.84 2.12
CA THR A 5 -32.97 17.42 2.17
C THR A 5 -34.02 17.13 1.11
N VAL A 6 -33.74 16.15 0.25
CA VAL A 6 -34.69 15.54 -0.69
C VAL A 6 -35.55 14.54 0.07
N THR A 7 -36.87 14.71 0.01
CA THR A 7 -37.84 13.90 0.76
C THR A 7 -38.80 13.12 -0.14
N SER A 8 -38.68 13.29 -1.46
CA SER A 8 -39.58 12.68 -2.44
C SER A 8 -38.81 12.05 -3.60
N LYS A 9 -39.31 10.90 -4.06
CA LYS A 9 -38.82 10.22 -5.26
C LYS A 9 -39.38 10.78 -6.58
N ALA A 10 -40.30 11.75 -6.50
CA ALA A 10 -40.86 12.38 -7.69
C ALA A 10 -39.77 13.13 -8.46
N ASP A 11 -39.86 13.16 -9.79
CA ASP A 11 -38.93 13.87 -10.66
C ASP A 11 -38.96 15.41 -10.46
N SER A 12 -40.13 15.96 -10.14
CA SER A 12 -40.33 17.40 -9.95
C SER A 12 -41.33 17.70 -8.82
N GLY A 13 -41.45 18.98 -8.45
CA GLY A 13 -42.29 19.43 -7.35
C GLY A 13 -41.55 19.52 -6.01
N ALA A 14 -42.24 19.98 -4.98
CA ALA A 14 -41.66 20.18 -3.65
C ALA A 14 -41.05 18.89 -3.09
N GLY A 15 -39.86 19.00 -2.50
CA GLY A 15 -39.15 17.87 -1.90
C GLY A 15 -38.40 16.96 -2.89
N SER A 16 -38.48 17.21 -4.21
CA SER A 16 -37.69 16.45 -5.19
C SER A 16 -36.24 16.92 -5.29
N LEU A 17 -35.38 16.06 -5.84
CA LEU A 17 -33.99 16.41 -6.14
C LEU A 17 -33.90 17.62 -7.08
N ARG A 18 -34.75 17.68 -8.11
CA ARG A 18 -34.80 18.82 -9.04
C ARG A 18 -35.15 20.13 -8.33
N SER A 19 -36.10 20.10 -7.39
CA SER A 19 -36.42 21.28 -6.58
C SER A 19 -35.28 21.65 -5.63
N ALA A 20 -34.60 20.68 -5.04
CA ALA A 20 -33.45 20.93 -4.17
C ALA A 20 -32.29 21.59 -4.93
N ILE A 21 -31.95 21.10 -6.13
CA ILE A 21 -30.92 21.71 -6.99
C ILE A 21 -31.29 23.16 -7.37
N ALA A 22 -32.57 23.42 -7.66
CA ALA A 22 -33.04 24.77 -7.99
C ALA A 22 -32.91 25.73 -6.81
N LEU A 23 -33.22 25.27 -5.59
CA LEU A 23 -33.19 26.06 -4.35
C LEU A 23 -31.79 26.21 -3.74
N ALA A 24 -30.87 25.29 -4.02
CA ALA A 24 -29.53 25.30 -3.46
C ALA A 24 -28.72 26.53 -3.93
N GLU A 25 -27.94 27.09 -3.02
CA GLU A 25 -26.95 28.14 -3.30
C GLU A 25 -25.57 27.51 -3.59
N PRO A 26 -24.64 28.22 -4.25
CA PRO A 26 -23.29 27.71 -4.49
C PRO A 26 -22.57 27.27 -3.19
N GLY A 27 -22.07 26.04 -3.19
CA GLY A 27 -21.38 25.40 -2.05
C GLY A 27 -22.31 24.60 -1.14
N ASP A 28 -23.62 24.62 -1.35
CA ASP A 28 -24.55 23.85 -0.53
C ASP A 28 -24.42 22.33 -0.73
N THR A 29 -24.87 21.59 0.29
CA THR A 29 -24.98 20.13 0.24
C THR A 29 -26.43 19.71 0.10
N ILE A 30 -26.71 18.80 -0.82
CA ILE A 30 -28.00 18.14 -0.98
C ILE A 30 -27.88 16.72 -0.45
N GLN A 31 -28.68 16.40 0.57
CA GLN A 31 -28.81 15.06 1.15
C GLN A 31 -30.19 14.48 0.85
N PHE A 32 -30.33 13.18 1.08
CA PHE A 32 -31.59 12.46 0.91
C PHE A 32 -32.10 11.97 2.25
N ASP A 33 -33.40 12.12 2.48
CA ASP A 33 -34.06 11.57 3.65
C ASP A 33 -33.94 10.04 3.66
N ARG A 34 -33.77 9.45 4.84
CA ARG A 34 -33.61 8.00 5.01
C ARG A 34 -34.75 7.17 4.41
N SER A 35 -35.95 7.74 4.30
CA SER A 35 -37.11 7.11 3.66
C SER A 35 -36.91 6.81 2.17
N LEU A 36 -35.88 7.40 1.54
CA LEU A 36 -35.52 7.14 0.14
C LEU A 36 -34.49 6.02 -0.03
N ALA A 37 -34.05 5.35 1.04
CA ALA A 37 -33.17 4.19 0.93
C ALA A 37 -33.77 3.11 0.00
N ASN A 38 -32.96 2.54 -0.89
CA ASN A 38 -33.33 1.57 -1.92
C ASN A 38 -34.48 2.00 -2.86
N GLN A 39 -34.81 3.30 -2.91
CA GLN A 39 -35.80 3.82 -3.86
C GLN A 39 -35.13 4.26 -5.16
N THR A 40 -35.94 4.48 -6.19
CA THR A 40 -35.50 5.03 -7.47
C THR A 40 -36.18 6.37 -7.74
N ILE A 41 -35.38 7.40 -8.00
CA ILE A 41 -35.81 8.66 -8.63
C ILE A 41 -35.73 8.47 -10.14
N THR A 42 -36.89 8.35 -10.79
CA THR A 42 -36.98 8.16 -12.25
C THR A 42 -37.21 9.49 -12.94
N LEU A 43 -36.29 9.90 -13.81
CA LEU A 43 -36.42 11.16 -14.57
C LEU A 43 -37.43 10.99 -15.72
N THR A 44 -38.40 11.92 -15.80
CA THR A 44 -39.43 11.96 -16.84
C THR A 44 -39.55 13.32 -17.54
N SER A 45 -38.91 14.35 -16.98
CA SER A 45 -38.99 15.75 -17.41
C SER A 45 -37.63 16.27 -17.91
N GLY A 46 -36.78 15.37 -18.40
CA GLY A 46 -35.42 15.68 -18.85
C GLY A 46 -34.34 15.54 -17.77
N GLN A 47 -33.11 15.89 -18.14
CA GLN A 47 -31.91 15.83 -17.29
C GLN A 47 -31.95 16.83 -16.11
N LEU A 48 -31.12 16.59 -15.10
CA LEU A 48 -30.90 17.48 -13.96
C LEU A 48 -29.75 18.46 -14.27
N ALA A 49 -30.06 19.73 -14.47
CA ALA A 49 -29.06 20.76 -14.75
C ALA A 49 -28.45 21.32 -13.45
N ILE A 50 -27.12 21.36 -13.37
CA ILE A 50 -26.34 21.91 -12.26
C ILE A 50 -25.42 23.00 -12.81
N ASN A 51 -25.63 24.25 -12.38
CA ASN A 51 -24.88 25.42 -12.85
C ASN A 51 -24.21 26.18 -11.71
N LYS A 52 -23.93 25.48 -10.61
CA LYS A 52 -23.42 26.05 -9.35
C LYS A 52 -22.70 24.95 -8.58
N ASN A 53 -21.74 25.35 -7.75
CA ASN A 53 -20.96 24.39 -6.99
C ASN A 53 -21.86 23.65 -6.00
N LEU A 54 -21.82 22.32 -5.96
CA LEU A 54 -22.70 21.52 -5.10
C LEU A 54 -22.03 20.23 -4.64
N ILE A 55 -22.45 19.77 -3.45
CA ILE A 55 -22.23 18.39 -2.99
C ILE A 55 -23.58 17.68 -3.00
N ILE A 56 -23.68 16.50 -3.62
CA ILE A 56 -24.88 15.65 -3.59
C ILE A 56 -24.50 14.31 -2.95
N ASP A 57 -25.09 14.02 -1.80
CA ASP A 57 -24.66 12.93 -0.92
C ASP A 57 -25.81 12.01 -0.54
N GLY A 58 -25.77 10.77 -1.05
CA GLY A 58 -26.72 9.70 -0.79
C GLY A 58 -26.51 8.92 0.50
N ARG A 59 -25.51 9.25 1.35
CA ARG A 59 -25.12 8.42 2.52
C ARG A 59 -26.28 8.06 3.45
N LYS A 60 -27.20 9.01 3.67
CA LYS A 60 -28.38 8.81 4.54
C LYS A 60 -29.49 7.96 3.90
N ALA A 61 -29.46 7.77 2.58
CA ALA A 61 -30.42 6.97 1.81
C ALA A 61 -29.67 5.86 1.05
N ARG A 62 -29.08 4.91 1.79
CA ARG A 62 -28.29 3.81 1.22
C ARG A 62 -29.05 3.08 0.10
N GLY A 63 -28.37 2.78 -1.01
CA GLY A 63 -28.95 2.12 -2.18
C GLY A 63 -29.85 3.00 -3.06
N LEU A 64 -29.89 4.33 -2.84
CA LEU A 64 -30.68 5.23 -3.67
C LEU A 64 -30.21 5.23 -5.12
N THR A 65 -31.17 5.08 -6.03
CA THR A 65 -30.95 5.13 -7.48
C THR A 65 -31.53 6.38 -8.11
N ILE A 66 -30.78 7.00 -9.03
CA ILE A 66 -31.22 8.08 -9.91
C ILE A 66 -31.14 7.57 -11.35
N SER A 67 -32.29 7.42 -11.99
CA SER A 67 -32.42 6.77 -13.29
C SER A 67 -32.81 7.76 -14.39
N GLY A 68 -32.04 7.77 -15.48
CA GLY A 68 -32.39 8.49 -16.72
C GLY A 68 -33.53 7.85 -17.51
N ASN A 69 -34.07 6.73 -17.02
CA ASN A 69 -35.23 6.02 -17.56
C ASN A 69 -35.08 5.59 -19.03
N ASN A 70 -33.86 5.40 -19.52
CA ASN A 70 -33.55 5.17 -20.93
C ASN A 70 -34.09 6.26 -21.88
N GLN A 71 -34.36 7.46 -21.36
CA GLN A 71 -34.90 8.59 -22.14
C GLN A 71 -34.03 9.84 -22.05
N HIS A 72 -33.30 10.00 -20.94
CA HIS A 72 -32.61 11.24 -20.61
C HIS A 72 -31.20 11.00 -20.12
N ARG A 73 -30.32 11.98 -20.33
CA ARG A 73 -29.13 12.15 -19.50
C ARG A 73 -29.55 12.32 -18.04
N VAL A 74 -28.77 11.81 -17.09
CA VAL A 74 -29.08 11.99 -15.66
C VAL A 74 -28.69 13.40 -15.19
N PHE A 75 -27.40 13.75 -15.21
CA PHE A 75 -26.89 15.05 -14.78
C PHE A 75 -26.19 15.81 -15.90
N ASP A 76 -26.44 17.12 -15.96
CA ASP A 76 -25.80 18.04 -16.88
C ASP A 76 -25.17 19.20 -16.11
N ILE A 77 -23.85 19.15 -15.92
CA ILE A 77 -23.09 20.16 -15.20
C ILE A 77 -22.66 21.23 -16.20
N THR A 78 -23.19 22.43 -16.05
CA THR A 78 -22.93 23.57 -16.93
C THR A 78 -22.13 24.64 -16.19
N VAL A 79 -21.61 25.63 -16.92
CA VAL A 79 -21.10 26.87 -16.30
C VAL A 79 -22.22 27.62 -15.57
N ASP A 80 -21.84 28.46 -14.63
CA ASP A 80 -22.77 29.37 -13.94
C ASP A 80 -23.29 30.48 -14.88
N PRO A 81 -24.28 31.29 -14.45
CA PRO A 81 -24.79 32.41 -15.26
C PRO A 81 -23.76 33.49 -15.64
N ASN A 82 -22.61 33.52 -14.97
CA ASN A 82 -21.48 34.41 -15.23
C ASN A 82 -20.37 33.72 -16.05
N PHE A 83 -20.63 32.53 -16.58
CA PHE A 83 -19.69 31.70 -17.34
C PHE A 83 -18.49 31.19 -16.53
N ASN A 84 -18.58 31.15 -15.20
CA ASN A 84 -17.58 30.50 -14.37
C ASN A 84 -17.76 28.97 -14.39
N PRO A 85 -16.66 28.20 -14.29
CA PRO A 85 -16.74 26.76 -14.18
C PRO A 85 -17.42 26.29 -12.89
N THR A 86 -18.00 25.09 -12.94
CA THR A 86 -18.76 24.52 -11.83
C THR A 86 -18.04 23.31 -11.23
N ASN A 87 -17.99 23.25 -9.90
CA ASN A 87 -17.39 22.15 -9.14
C ASN A 87 -18.48 21.32 -8.47
N VAL A 88 -18.55 20.02 -8.77
CA VAL A 88 -19.57 19.13 -8.21
C VAL A 88 -18.94 17.89 -7.60
N THR A 89 -19.41 17.54 -6.40
CA THR A 89 -19.10 16.28 -5.73
C THR A 89 -20.36 15.43 -5.67
N LEU A 90 -20.30 14.19 -6.14
CA LEU A 90 -21.38 13.21 -6.10
C LEU A 90 -20.89 11.99 -5.31
N ARG A 91 -21.65 11.56 -4.31
CA ARG A 91 -21.25 10.38 -3.54
C ARG A 91 -22.39 9.57 -2.97
N ASN A 92 -22.15 8.27 -2.80
CA ASN A 92 -23.12 7.30 -2.24
C ASN A 92 -24.39 7.17 -3.10
N LEU A 93 -24.26 7.15 -4.43
CA LEU A 93 -25.38 7.15 -5.37
C LEU A 93 -25.26 6.04 -6.42
N THR A 94 -26.40 5.51 -6.88
CA THR A 94 -26.47 4.76 -8.14
C THR A 94 -27.03 5.64 -9.26
N ILE A 95 -26.27 5.83 -10.34
CA ILE A 95 -26.63 6.61 -11.53
C ILE A 95 -26.78 5.64 -12.71
N THR A 96 -28.01 5.45 -13.18
CA THR A 96 -28.30 4.35 -14.12
C THR A 96 -29.23 4.72 -15.26
N ASN A 97 -29.19 3.92 -16.33
CA ASN A 97 -30.11 3.99 -17.47
C ASN A 97 -30.19 5.41 -18.06
N GLY A 98 -29.10 6.17 -17.96
CA GLY A 98 -28.94 7.41 -18.70
C GLY A 98 -28.92 7.12 -20.19
N LYS A 99 -29.67 7.87 -20.99
CA LYS A 99 -29.65 7.74 -22.45
C LYS A 99 -29.62 9.10 -23.14
N THR A 100 -28.70 9.25 -24.09
CA THR A 100 -28.67 10.39 -25.00
C THR A 100 -28.99 9.94 -26.42
N ASN A 101 -29.70 10.79 -27.18
CA ASN A 101 -30.00 10.54 -28.60
C ASN A 101 -29.24 11.51 -29.53
N GLY A 102 -28.58 12.52 -28.97
CA GLY A 102 -27.77 13.47 -29.75
C GLY A 102 -26.56 12.79 -30.40
N VAL A 103 -26.00 13.44 -31.41
CA VAL A 103 -24.71 13.09 -32.02
C VAL A 103 -23.64 14.07 -31.55
N GLY A 104 -22.36 13.75 -31.74
CA GLY A 104 -21.27 14.62 -31.26
C GLY A 104 -21.26 14.76 -29.74
N GLU A 105 -20.68 15.85 -29.24
CA GLU A 105 -20.60 16.14 -27.79
C GLU A 105 -21.97 16.32 -27.13
N ASN A 106 -22.98 16.74 -27.89
CA ASN A 106 -24.35 16.87 -27.37
C ASN A 106 -24.94 15.52 -26.95
N GLY A 107 -24.46 14.43 -27.54
CA GLY A 107 -24.82 13.06 -27.18
C GLY A 107 -23.88 12.41 -26.15
N ALA A 108 -22.90 13.12 -25.60
CA ALA A 108 -21.98 12.56 -24.61
C ALA A 108 -22.61 12.45 -23.21
N GLY A 109 -22.01 11.64 -22.34
CA GLY A 109 -22.25 11.66 -20.89
C GLY A 109 -23.70 11.40 -20.54
N ALA A 110 -24.18 10.17 -20.75
CA ALA A 110 -25.56 9.81 -20.48
C ALA A 110 -25.84 9.70 -18.97
N GLY A 111 -24.85 9.30 -18.17
CA GLY A 111 -24.88 9.53 -16.72
C GLY A 111 -24.66 11.01 -16.41
N ILE A 112 -23.43 11.49 -16.64
CA ILE A 112 -23.00 12.86 -16.33
C ILE A 112 -22.28 13.45 -17.54
N ARG A 113 -22.63 14.69 -17.89
CA ARG A 113 -21.83 15.54 -18.78
C ARG A 113 -21.37 16.78 -18.04
N THR A 114 -20.10 17.15 -18.16
CA THR A 114 -19.57 18.42 -17.62
C THR A 114 -19.22 19.42 -18.71
N ALA A 115 -19.32 20.71 -18.37
CA ALA A 115 -18.76 21.79 -19.17
C ALA A 115 -17.23 21.86 -19.04
N SER A 116 -16.59 22.61 -19.93
CA SER A 116 -15.15 22.86 -19.84
C SER A 116 -14.75 23.50 -18.51
N GLN A 117 -13.53 23.24 -18.07
CA GLN A 117 -12.89 23.79 -16.86
C GLN A 117 -13.57 23.39 -15.55
N SER A 118 -14.51 22.44 -15.59
CA SER A 118 -15.25 21.99 -14.42
C SER A 118 -14.42 21.02 -13.58
N GLN A 119 -14.77 20.91 -12.30
CA GLN A 119 -14.25 19.86 -11.43
C GLN A 119 -15.38 18.90 -11.08
N LEU A 120 -15.12 17.60 -11.25
CA LEU A 120 -16.04 16.54 -10.87
C LEU A 120 -15.34 15.57 -9.92
N GLN A 121 -15.94 15.35 -8.75
CA GLN A 121 -15.53 14.32 -7.82
C GLN A 121 -16.67 13.31 -7.67
N VAL A 122 -16.34 12.03 -7.81
CA VAL A 122 -17.26 10.91 -7.69
C VAL A 122 -16.68 9.95 -6.66
N GLU A 123 -17.43 9.66 -5.59
CA GLU A 123 -16.99 8.79 -4.50
C GLU A 123 -18.08 7.75 -4.19
N ASN A 124 -17.72 6.51 -3.86
CA ASN A 124 -18.66 5.53 -3.32
C ASN A 124 -19.93 5.36 -4.16
N SER A 125 -19.81 5.37 -5.50
CA SER A 125 -20.95 5.49 -6.40
C SER A 125 -20.94 4.45 -7.52
N VAL A 126 -22.12 4.14 -8.04
CA VAL A 126 -22.32 3.12 -9.09
C VAL A 126 -22.88 3.76 -10.35
N PHE A 127 -22.25 3.52 -11.49
CA PHE A 127 -22.71 3.93 -12.82
C PHE A 127 -23.06 2.71 -13.64
N LYS A 128 -24.35 2.50 -13.91
CA LYS A 128 -24.83 1.25 -14.51
C LYS A 128 -25.69 1.46 -15.75
N ASN A 129 -25.38 0.74 -16.82
CA ASN A 129 -26.20 0.71 -18.05
C ASN A 129 -26.47 2.09 -18.66
N ASN A 130 -25.52 3.02 -18.56
CA ASN A 130 -25.65 4.31 -19.22
C ASN A 130 -25.25 4.17 -20.70
N TYR A 131 -26.06 4.71 -21.60
CA TYR A 131 -25.90 4.61 -23.04
C TYR A 131 -25.76 5.98 -23.71
N ALA A 132 -24.59 6.26 -24.30
CA ALA A 132 -24.37 7.50 -25.05
C ALA A 132 -24.40 7.27 -26.56
N ASN A 133 -25.26 8.01 -27.27
CA ASN A 133 -25.28 7.99 -28.73
C ASN A 133 -24.24 8.93 -29.38
N GLY A 134 -23.64 9.83 -28.59
CA GLY A 134 -22.68 10.82 -29.08
C GLY A 134 -21.22 10.46 -28.85
N GLU A 135 -20.34 11.44 -29.07
CA GLU A 135 -18.91 11.32 -28.81
C GLU A 135 -18.61 11.52 -27.32
N GLY A 136 -17.97 10.54 -26.66
CA GLY A 136 -17.57 10.66 -25.25
C GLY A 136 -17.92 9.45 -24.38
N GLY A 137 -17.69 9.58 -23.08
CA GLY A 137 -17.98 8.54 -22.10
C GLY A 137 -19.47 8.36 -21.89
N ALA A 138 -19.96 7.12 -21.83
CA ALA A 138 -21.39 6.88 -21.64
C ALA A 138 -21.85 7.16 -20.21
N ALA A 139 -21.05 6.78 -19.21
CA ALA A 139 -21.30 7.14 -17.83
C ALA A 139 -20.91 8.60 -17.57
N ILE A 140 -19.67 8.99 -17.89
CA ILE A 140 -19.13 10.33 -17.61
C ILE A 140 -18.42 10.89 -18.83
N PHE A 141 -18.80 12.11 -19.22
CA PHE A 141 -18.03 12.92 -20.16
C PHE A 141 -17.54 14.20 -19.49
N ALA A 142 -16.21 14.38 -19.45
CA ALA A 142 -15.59 15.58 -18.92
C ALA A 142 -15.15 16.55 -20.04
N GLY A 143 -15.53 17.82 -19.93
CA GLY A 143 -15.19 18.87 -20.90
C GLY A 143 -13.69 19.23 -20.95
N TRP A 144 -13.30 20.14 -21.85
CA TRP A 144 -11.89 20.60 -21.98
C TRP A 144 -11.37 21.16 -20.65
N ARG A 145 -10.08 20.96 -20.36
CA ARG A 145 -9.41 21.54 -19.17
C ARG A 145 -10.08 21.21 -17.84
N SER A 146 -10.73 20.05 -17.75
CA SER A 146 -11.44 19.64 -16.54
C SER A 146 -10.56 18.79 -15.64
N THR A 147 -10.92 18.70 -14.38
CA THR A 147 -10.34 17.74 -13.43
C THR A 147 -11.43 16.80 -12.98
N THR A 148 -11.22 15.50 -13.17
CA THR A 148 -12.17 14.46 -12.75
C THR A 148 -11.49 13.46 -11.84
N SER A 149 -12.09 13.20 -10.68
CA SER A 149 -11.66 12.18 -9.73
C SER A 149 -12.78 11.19 -9.50
N VAL A 150 -12.44 9.90 -9.53
CA VAL A 150 -13.33 8.76 -9.31
C VAL A 150 -12.68 7.86 -8.28
N ILE A 151 -13.34 7.70 -7.13
CA ILE A 151 -12.80 6.99 -5.97
C ILE A 151 -13.83 5.99 -5.48
N ASN A 152 -13.42 4.77 -5.14
CA ASN A 152 -14.28 3.73 -4.58
C ASN A 152 -15.61 3.57 -5.33
N SER A 153 -15.56 3.45 -6.66
CA SER A 153 -16.76 3.53 -7.50
C SER A 153 -16.80 2.42 -8.56
N THR A 154 -18.00 2.03 -8.96
CA THR A 154 -18.23 0.94 -9.91
C THR A 154 -18.86 1.45 -11.21
N PHE A 155 -18.35 1.02 -12.35
CA PHE A 155 -18.86 1.32 -13.69
C PHE A 155 -19.19 0.02 -14.41
N GLU A 156 -20.48 -0.28 -14.55
CA GLU A 156 -20.95 -1.56 -15.07
C GLU A 156 -21.83 -1.40 -16.32
N GLY A 157 -21.48 -2.08 -17.41
CA GLY A 157 -22.36 -2.18 -18.59
C GLY A 157 -22.62 -0.85 -19.32
N ASN A 158 -21.75 0.14 -19.16
CA ASN A 158 -21.90 1.44 -19.83
C ASN A 158 -21.40 1.34 -21.28
N SER A 159 -22.13 1.95 -22.22
CA SER A 159 -21.85 1.75 -23.64
C SER A 159 -22.16 2.90 -24.58
N THR A 160 -21.49 2.92 -25.74
CA THR A 160 -21.66 3.95 -26.78
C THR A 160 -22.13 3.38 -28.12
N SER A 161 -22.70 4.19 -29.02
CA SER A 161 -23.33 3.76 -30.30
C SER A 161 -22.41 3.48 -31.51
N ASP A 162 -21.10 3.32 -31.32
CA ASP A 162 -20.13 2.77 -32.31
C ASP A 162 -19.57 3.66 -33.44
N GLN A 163 -19.52 4.99 -33.34
CA GLN A 163 -18.88 5.82 -34.40
C GLN A 163 -17.96 6.94 -33.92
N SER A 164 -17.68 7.03 -32.63
CA SER A 164 -16.87 8.12 -32.10
C SER A 164 -15.42 7.69 -31.91
N ALA A 165 -14.49 8.44 -32.53
CA ALA A 165 -13.06 8.37 -32.22
C ALA A 165 -12.71 8.91 -30.81
N ARG A 166 -13.70 9.13 -29.94
CA ARG A 166 -13.56 9.73 -28.59
C ARG A 166 -14.47 9.07 -27.54
N GLY A 167 -15.01 7.88 -27.82
CA GLY A 167 -15.92 7.19 -26.90
C GLY A 167 -15.18 6.25 -25.98
N GLY A 168 -15.19 6.50 -24.67
CA GLY A 168 -14.93 5.48 -23.66
C GLY A 168 -16.26 4.86 -23.24
N GLY A 169 -16.34 3.56 -22.97
CA GLY A 169 -17.64 2.97 -22.61
C GLY A 169 -18.17 3.51 -21.28
N ALA A 170 -17.27 3.77 -20.33
CA ALA A 170 -17.60 4.42 -19.07
C ALA A 170 -17.23 5.92 -19.10
N ILE A 171 -15.95 6.26 -19.19
CA ILE A 171 -15.45 7.62 -18.99
C ILE A 171 -14.70 8.10 -20.24
N ALA A 172 -14.98 9.33 -20.67
CA ALA A 172 -14.08 10.02 -21.58
C ALA A 172 -13.78 11.43 -21.06
N VAL A 173 -12.50 11.80 -21.12
CA VAL A 173 -12.03 13.14 -20.78
C VAL A 173 -11.43 13.83 -22.00
N LYS A 174 -11.76 15.10 -22.15
CA LYS A 174 -11.28 15.91 -23.27
C LYS A 174 -9.91 16.50 -23.00
N SER A 175 -9.27 17.03 -24.03
CA SER A 175 -7.90 17.56 -24.00
C SER A 175 -7.62 18.60 -22.91
N GLU A 176 -6.34 18.64 -22.51
CA GLU A 176 -5.80 19.49 -21.45
C GLU A 176 -6.40 19.23 -20.05
N SER A 177 -6.95 18.02 -19.83
CA SER A 177 -7.61 17.63 -18.58
C SER A 177 -6.75 16.68 -17.75
N THR A 178 -7.27 16.32 -16.57
CA THR A 178 -6.74 15.24 -15.75
C THR A 178 -7.85 14.29 -15.30
N LEU A 179 -7.55 12.99 -15.33
CA LEU A 179 -8.39 11.94 -14.78
C LEU A 179 -7.62 11.17 -13.70
N THR A 180 -8.20 11.06 -12.51
CA THR A 180 -7.70 10.20 -11.43
C THR A 180 -8.76 9.16 -11.10
N VAL A 181 -8.36 7.90 -11.08
CA VAL A 181 -9.19 6.74 -10.74
C VAL A 181 -8.50 5.98 -9.62
N ALA A 182 -9.19 5.77 -8.50
CA ALA A 182 -8.67 5.04 -7.35
C ALA A 182 -9.70 4.07 -6.79
N ASP A 183 -9.26 2.89 -6.36
CA ASP A 183 -10.08 1.92 -5.62
C ASP A 183 -11.39 1.55 -6.35
N SER A 184 -11.36 1.53 -7.70
CA SER A 184 -12.59 1.51 -8.50
C SER A 184 -12.65 0.32 -9.46
N GLU A 185 -13.88 -0.03 -9.85
CA GLU A 185 -14.15 -1.19 -10.70
C GLU A 185 -14.83 -0.79 -12.02
N PHE A 186 -14.36 -1.36 -13.12
CA PHE A 186 -14.92 -1.16 -14.46
C PHE A 186 -15.20 -2.49 -15.10
N THR A 187 -16.48 -2.84 -15.26
CA THR A 187 -16.91 -4.16 -15.72
C THR A 187 -17.84 -4.07 -16.91
N ASP A 188 -17.59 -4.88 -17.94
CA ASP A 188 -18.46 -5.05 -19.12
C ASP A 188 -18.79 -3.74 -19.85
N ASN A 189 -17.90 -2.74 -19.82
CA ASN A 189 -18.11 -1.50 -20.55
C ASN A 189 -17.71 -1.67 -22.04
N LEU A 190 -18.47 -1.03 -22.94
CA LEU A 190 -18.34 -1.22 -24.38
C LEU A 190 -18.22 0.11 -25.14
N SER A 191 -17.16 0.27 -25.94
CA SER A 191 -17.05 1.40 -26.86
C SER A 191 -16.24 1.10 -28.12
N SER A 192 -15.96 2.14 -28.91
CA SER A 192 -15.10 2.06 -30.09
C SER A 192 -13.62 2.26 -29.78
N LEU A 193 -13.26 2.98 -28.72
CA LEU A 193 -11.85 3.21 -28.31
C LEU A 193 -11.74 3.31 -26.79
N GLY A 194 -11.14 2.33 -26.12
CA GLY A 194 -11.19 2.26 -24.66
C GLY A 194 -12.56 1.74 -24.23
N GLY A 195 -12.70 0.44 -24.03
CA GLY A 195 -13.99 -0.13 -23.62
C GLY A 195 -14.48 0.47 -22.31
N ALA A 196 -13.59 0.84 -21.40
CA ALA A 196 -13.92 1.60 -20.20
C ALA A 196 -13.56 3.09 -20.32
N ILE A 197 -12.29 3.41 -20.54
CA ILE A 197 -11.76 4.77 -20.41
C ILE A 197 -11.10 5.25 -21.71
N ASN A 198 -11.42 6.48 -22.11
CA ASN A 198 -10.79 7.19 -23.21
C ASN A 198 -10.19 8.53 -22.73
N VAL A 199 -8.89 8.72 -22.94
CA VAL A 199 -8.15 9.93 -22.53
C VAL A 199 -7.38 10.50 -23.72
N LEU A 200 -7.57 11.78 -24.02
CA LEU A 200 -6.89 12.45 -25.14
C LEU A 200 -6.14 13.67 -24.61
N LEU A 201 -4.85 13.80 -24.94
CA LEU A 201 -4.02 14.97 -24.63
C LEU A 201 -4.11 15.41 -23.16
N SER A 202 -4.10 14.43 -22.25
CA SER A 202 -4.49 14.62 -20.85
C SER A 202 -3.79 13.61 -19.95
N GLY A 203 -3.51 14.02 -18.71
CA GLY A 203 -2.92 13.13 -17.71
C GLY A 203 -3.93 12.10 -17.20
N LEU A 204 -3.45 10.88 -16.95
CA LEU A 204 -4.24 9.79 -16.38
C LEU A 204 -3.45 9.18 -15.22
N LYS A 205 -4.11 9.01 -14.07
CA LYS A 205 -3.62 8.22 -12.96
C LYS A 205 -4.67 7.17 -12.56
N VAL A 206 -4.27 5.91 -12.50
CA VAL A 206 -5.09 4.77 -12.08
C VAL A 206 -4.37 4.04 -10.96
N THR A 207 -5.03 3.89 -9.80
CA THR A 207 -4.46 3.20 -8.63
C THR A 207 -5.47 2.21 -8.05
N ASN A 208 -5.02 1.06 -7.55
CA ASN A 208 -5.85 0.10 -6.80
C ASN A 208 -7.16 -0.28 -7.50
N SER A 209 -7.18 -0.34 -8.84
CA SER A 209 -8.43 -0.43 -9.59
C SER A 209 -8.47 -1.66 -10.49
N THR A 210 -9.68 -2.16 -10.74
CA THR A 210 -9.90 -3.38 -11.53
C THR A 210 -10.74 -3.10 -12.78
N PHE A 211 -10.27 -3.59 -13.93
CA PHE A 211 -10.91 -3.47 -15.23
C PHE A 211 -11.15 -4.87 -15.80
N THR A 212 -12.41 -5.30 -15.81
CA THR A 212 -12.78 -6.66 -16.16
C THR A 212 -13.72 -6.71 -17.37
N ASN A 213 -13.38 -7.53 -18.37
CA ASN A 213 -14.25 -7.82 -19.52
C ASN A 213 -14.72 -6.58 -20.32
N ASN A 214 -13.98 -5.47 -20.25
CA ASN A 214 -14.29 -4.30 -21.05
C ASN A 214 -13.90 -4.56 -22.51
N THR A 215 -14.73 -4.07 -23.43
CA THR A 215 -14.59 -4.35 -24.85
C THR A 215 -14.52 -3.07 -25.66
N SER A 216 -13.52 -2.98 -26.55
CA SER A 216 -13.41 -1.96 -27.57
C SER A 216 -13.54 -2.59 -28.95
N LYS A 217 -14.36 -1.99 -29.82
CA LYS A 217 -14.44 -2.35 -31.25
C LYS A 217 -13.25 -1.84 -32.07
N GLY A 218 -12.41 -1.01 -31.45
CA GLY A 218 -11.13 -0.55 -31.96
C GLY A 218 -10.08 -0.75 -30.87
N TYR A 219 -9.24 0.26 -30.66
CA TYR A 219 -8.06 0.13 -29.81
C TYR A 219 -8.39 0.17 -28.31
N GLY A 220 -7.58 -0.53 -27.51
CA GLY A 220 -7.62 -0.54 -26.05
C GLY A 220 -8.91 -1.12 -25.48
N GLY A 221 -8.94 -2.42 -25.16
CA GLY A 221 -10.16 -3.05 -24.62
C GLY A 221 -10.66 -2.43 -23.31
N ALA A 222 -9.76 -2.05 -22.41
CA ALA A 222 -10.09 -1.28 -21.20
C ALA A 222 -9.81 0.21 -21.38
N ILE A 223 -8.54 0.57 -21.64
CA ILE A 223 -8.09 1.97 -21.66
C ILE A 223 -7.47 2.31 -23.01
N PHE A 224 -7.86 3.47 -23.52
CA PHE A 224 -7.25 4.12 -24.68
C PHE A 224 -6.70 5.49 -24.30
N THR A 225 -5.44 5.76 -24.67
CA THR A 225 -4.83 7.09 -24.59
C THR A 225 -4.25 7.54 -25.93
N ASP A 226 -4.28 8.86 -26.18
CA ASP A 226 -3.53 9.54 -27.24
C ASP A 226 -2.98 10.87 -26.71
N GLY A 227 -1.72 10.83 -26.26
CA GLY A 227 -1.01 11.95 -25.65
C GLY A 227 -1.33 12.12 -24.16
N ALA A 228 -0.30 12.36 -23.36
CA ALA A 228 -0.44 12.65 -21.94
C ALA A 228 -0.32 14.15 -21.61
N SER A 229 0.16 14.94 -22.56
CA SER A 229 0.31 16.39 -22.44
C SER A 229 -0.66 17.16 -23.34
N ALA A 230 -0.84 18.43 -23.00
CA ALA A 230 -1.70 19.36 -23.73
C ALA A 230 -1.32 19.57 -25.21
N LYS A 231 -0.06 19.25 -25.59
CA LYS A 231 0.49 19.56 -26.91
C LYS A 231 1.41 18.46 -27.41
N SER A 232 1.38 18.22 -28.71
CA SER A 232 2.25 17.27 -29.42
C SER A 232 3.55 17.91 -29.95
N ASP A 233 4.02 19.01 -29.32
CA ASP A 233 5.14 19.82 -29.83
C ASP A 233 6.48 19.55 -29.11
N GLY A 234 6.49 18.61 -28.16
CA GLY A 234 7.68 18.27 -27.37
C GLY A 234 8.07 19.32 -26.33
N SER A 235 7.31 20.40 -26.17
CA SER A 235 7.60 21.47 -25.20
C SER A 235 7.00 21.21 -23.81
N THR A 236 6.06 20.27 -23.72
CA THR A 236 5.38 19.86 -22.49
C THR A 236 5.48 18.36 -22.32
N SER A 237 5.75 17.90 -21.09
CA SER A 237 5.70 16.49 -20.71
C SER A 237 4.46 16.22 -19.88
N GLY A 238 3.81 15.09 -20.15
CA GLY A 238 2.71 14.55 -19.36
C GLY A 238 2.98 13.10 -18.98
N LYS A 239 2.11 12.55 -18.13
CA LYS A 239 2.23 11.17 -17.64
C LYS A 239 0.91 10.42 -17.74
N ILE A 240 1.04 9.14 -18.07
CA ILE A 240 0.04 8.10 -17.82
C ILE A 240 0.60 7.17 -16.76
N GLU A 241 -0.05 7.08 -15.61
CA GLU A 241 0.40 6.34 -14.43
C GLU A 241 -0.64 5.27 -14.08
N ILE A 242 -0.20 4.01 -14.02
CA ILE A 242 -1.01 2.87 -13.60
C ILE A 242 -0.25 2.15 -12.50
N ASP A 243 -0.85 2.06 -11.32
CA ASP A 243 -0.22 1.44 -10.16
C ASP A 243 -1.19 0.52 -9.44
N ASN A 244 -0.68 -0.59 -8.91
CA ASN A 244 -1.42 -1.59 -8.14
C ASN A 244 -2.81 -1.93 -8.73
N SER A 245 -2.90 -2.11 -10.04
CA SER A 245 -4.19 -2.23 -10.75
C SER A 245 -4.26 -3.48 -11.61
N ARG A 246 -5.47 -4.00 -11.80
CA ARG A 246 -5.73 -5.24 -12.54
C ARG A 246 -6.54 -4.99 -13.80
N PHE A 247 -6.06 -5.52 -14.93
CA PHE A 247 -6.73 -5.52 -16.22
C PHE A 247 -6.93 -6.96 -16.67
N GLU A 248 -8.17 -7.43 -16.60
CA GLU A 248 -8.52 -8.83 -16.83
C GLU A 248 -9.57 -9.02 -17.93
N GLY A 249 -9.32 -9.95 -18.84
CA GLY A 249 -10.34 -10.41 -19.79
C GLY A 249 -10.81 -9.34 -20.80
N ASN A 250 -10.12 -8.21 -20.88
CA ASN A 250 -10.53 -7.11 -21.75
C ASN A 250 -10.19 -7.44 -23.21
N THR A 251 -11.03 -6.96 -24.12
CA THR A 251 -10.90 -7.24 -25.56
C THR A 251 -10.83 -5.97 -26.39
N GLY A 252 -9.76 -5.82 -27.18
CA GLY A 252 -9.61 -4.77 -28.18
C GLY A 252 -9.51 -5.34 -29.59
N ALA A 253 -9.66 -4.50 -30.61
CA ALA A 253 -9.48 -4.85 -32.01
C ALA A 253 -8.38 -3.97 -32.64
N GLY A 254 -7.48 -4.57 -33.41
CA GLY A 254 -6.38 -3.85 -34.03
C GLY A 254 -5.16 -3.72 -33.13
N GLN A 255 -5.30 -3.00 -32.02
CA GLN A 255 -4.18 -2.60 -31.16
C GLN A 255 -4.61 -2.50 -29.69
N GLY A 256 -3.89 -3.17 -28.79
CA GLY A 256 -4.12 -3.12 -27.34
C GLY A 256 -5.36 -3.90 -26.91
N GLY A 257 -5.19 -5.15 -26.48
CA GLY A 257 -6.30 -5.98 -26.02
C GLY A 257 -6.83 -5.53 -24.67
N GLY A 258 -5.95 -5.27 -23.71
CA GLY A 258 -6.29 -4.57 -22.46
C GLY A 258 -6.07 -3.07 -22.60
N LEU A 259 -4.86 -2.69 -22.97
CA LEU A 259 -4.38 -1.32 -22.90
C LEU A 259 -3.84 -0.85 -24.24
N PHE A 260 -4.26 0.34 -24.65
CA PHE A 260 -3.62 1.10 -25.72
C PHE A 260 -3.12 2.41 -25.12
N LEU A 261 -1.81 2.48 -24.86
CA LEU A 261 -1.19 3.63 -24.21
C LEU A 261 -0.26 4.35 -25.18
N PHE A 262 -0.85 5.19 -26.03
CA PHE A 262 -0.10 6.04 -26.93
C PHE A 262 0.10 7.41 -26.27
N VAL A 263 1.35 7.84 -26.16
CA VAL A 263 1.74 9.17 -25.67
C VAL A 263 2.76 9.79 -26.61
N TYR A 264 3.04 11.08 -26.50
CA TYR A 264 4.01 11.74 -27.38
C TYR A 264 5.46 11.60 -26.88
N SER A 265 6.44 11.94 -27.71
CA SER A 265 7.85 11.65 -27.43
C SER A 265 8.42 12.29 -26.15
N SER A 266 7.82 13.38 -25.67
CA SER A 266 8.18 14.04 -24.41
C SER A 266 7.42 13.52 -23.18
N ASP A 267 6.40 12.69 -23.40
CA ASP A 267 5.56 12.12 -22.36
C ASP A 267 6.13 10.78 -21.86
N GLN A 268 5.60 10.31 -20.73
CA GLN A 268 5.96 9.04 -20.12
C GLN A 268 4.72 8.18 -19.82
N VAL A 269 4.88 6.85 -19.95
CA VAL A 269 3.95 5.85 -19.44
C VAL A 269 4.65 5.04 -18.36
N ILE A 270 4.05 5.00 -17.17
CA ILE A 270 4.58 4.30 -16.00
C ILE A 270 3.52 3.27 -15.55
N ILE A 271 3.91 1.99 -15.52
CA ILE A 271 3.08 0.89 -15.05
C ILE A 271 3.84 0.16 -13.94
N GLU A 272 3.26 0.14 -12.75
CA GLU A 272 3.88 -0.39 -11.54
C GLU A 272 2.95 -1.33 -10.80
N SER A 273 3.50 -2.37 -10.17
CA SER A 273 2.80 -3.25 -9.23
C SER A 273 1.48 -3.83 -9.75
N SER A 274 1.33 -3.96 -11.07
CA SER A 274 0.03 -4.17 -11.73
C SER A 274 -0.04 -5.53 -12.41
N THR A 275 -1.27 -5.93 -12.75
CA THR A 275 -1.54 -7.21 -13.42
C THR A 275 -2.34 -6.98 -14.69
N ILE A 276 -1.77 -7.35 -15.82
CA ILE A 276 -2.41 -7.37 -17.12
C ILE A 276 -2.56 -8.83 -17.51
N ILE A 277 -3.77 -9.39 -17.38
CA ILE A 277 -4.00 -10.83 -17.54
C ILE A 277 -5.20 -11.17 -18.43
N ASN A 278 -5.12 -12.27 -19.19
CA ASN A 278 -6.24 -12.79 -19.97
C ASN A 278 -6.83 -11.81 -21.00
N ASN A 279 -6.11 -10.74 -21.35
CA ASN A 279 -6.62 -9.77 -22.32
C ASN A 279 -6.36 -10.22 -23.76
N GLN A 280 -7.21 -9.81 -24.68
CA GLN A 280 -7.14 -10.24 -26.07
C GLN A 280 -7.22 -9.09 -27.07
N VAL A 281 -6.31 -9.06 -28.05
CA VAL A 281 -6.46 -8.22 -29.25
C VAL A 281 -6.83 -9.07 -30.47
N ILE A 282 -7.96 -8.76 -31.08
CA ILE A 282 -8.45 -9.37 -32.32
C ILE A 282 -8.07 -8.53 -33.55
N LYS A 283 -8.26 -9.09 -34.75
CA LYS A 283 -7.95 -8.38 -35.99
C LYS A 283 -8.93 -7.25 -36.28
N ASP A 284 -8.40 -6.07 -36.63
CA ASP A 284 -9.21 -5.01 -37.22
C ASP A 284 -9.41 -5.21 -38.74
N ALA A 285 -10.04 -4.23 -39.39
CA ALA A 285 -10.27 -4.26 -40.83
C ALA A 285 -8.98 -4.24 -41.69
N LYS A 286 -7.84 -3.83 -41.12
CA LYS A 286 -6.52 -3.87 -41.77
C LYS A 286 -5.80 -5.19 -41.52
N GLY A 287 -6.33 -6.03 -40.63
CA GLY A 287 -5.72 -7.29 -40.21
C GLY A 287 -4.71 -7.13 -39.07
N ASP A 288 -4.62 -5.94 -38.46
CA ASP A 288 -3.72 -5.67 -37.34
C ASP A 288 -4.28 -6.28 -36.06
N ALA A 289 -3.41 -6.82 -35.21
CA ALA A 289 -3.76 -7.35 -33.88
C ALA A 289 -2.50 -7.32 -32.99
N LEU A 290 -2.15 -6.14 -32.50
CA LEU A 290 -0.86 -5.84 -31.87
C LEU A 290 -1.05 -5.57 -30.37
N GLY A 291 -0.31 -6.28 -29.51
CA GLY A 291 -0.34 -6.06 -28.05
C GLY A 291 -1.59 -6.63 -27.39
N GLY A 292 -1.59 -7.91 -27.04
CA GLY A 292 -2.74 -8.56 -26.37
C GLY A 292 -3.00 -8.00 -24.98
N GLY A 293 -1.97 -7.83 -24.17
CA GLY A 293 -2.05 -7.11 -22.91
C GLY A 293 -2.02 -5.60 -23.16
N LEU A 294 -0.87 -5.13 -23.63
CA LEU A 294 -0.58 -3.72 -23.85
C LEU A 294 0.01 -3.46 -25.24
N ARG A 295 -0.52 -2.44 -25.92
CA ARG A 295 0.18 -1.74 -26.99
C ARG A 295 0.67 -0.39 -26.48
N HIS A 296 1.97 -0.14 -26.63
CA HIS A 296 2.61 1.16 -26.47
C HIS A 296 3.17 1.69 -27.79
N GLY A 297 3.17 3.02 -27.95
CA GLY A 297 3.57 3.70 -29.19
C GLY A 297 4.88 4.48 -29.07
N THR A 298 4.78 5.78 -28.78
CA THR A 298 5.92 6.68 -28.54
C THR A 298 6.00 7.15 -27.09
N GLY A 299 7.09 7.86 -26.74
CA GLY A 299 7.38 8.26 -25.36
C GLY A 299 8.13 7.17 -24.61
N GLU A 300 8.59 7.48 -23.41
CA GLU A 300 9.26 6.48 -22.58
C GLU A 300 8.23 5.56 -21.90
N LEU A 301 8.46 4.25 -22.00
CA LEU A 301 7.69 3.25 -21.28
C LEU A 301 8.53 2.68 -20.14
N ILE A 302 7.97 2.76 -18.94
CA ILE A 302 8.53 2.21 -17.72
C ILE A 302 7.53 1.18 -17.17
N VAL A 303 7.98 -0.06 -17.07
CA VAL A 303 7.22 -1.18 -16.47
C VAL A 303 8.04 -1.72 -15.32
N ARG A 304 7.48 -1.68 -14.11
CA ARG A 304 8.12 -2.22 -12.92
C ARG A 304 7.15 -3.16 -12.23
N ASN A 305 7.65 -4.22 -11.61
CA ASN A 305 6.85 -4.94 -10.62
C ASN A 305 5.52 -5.48 -11.17
N THR A 306 5.45 -5.70 -12.48
CA THR A 306 4.18 -5.88 -13.20
C THR A 306 4.15 -7.24 -13.85
N MET A 307 2.97 -7.85 -13.84
CA MET A 307 2.72 -9.11 -14.50
C MET A 307 1.91 -8.94 -15.78
N PHE A 308 2.41 -9.51 -16.86
CA PHE A 308 1.68 -9.76 -18.10
C PHE A 308 1.47 -11.27 -18.22
N ALA A 309 0.27 -11.76 -17.99
CA ALA A 309 -0.03 -13.19 -17.99
C ALA A 309 -1.14 -13.57 -18.98
N ASP A 310 -0.97 -14.67 -19.73
CA ASP A 310 -2.03 -15.29 -20.54
C ASP A 310 -2.75 -14.36 -21.52
N ASN A 311 -2.11 -13.24 -21.90
CA ASN A 311 -2.68 -12.32 -22.87
C ASN A 311 -2.47 -12.83 -24.30
N ARG A 312 -3.39 -12.48 -25.20
CA ARG A 312 -3.40 -13.02 -26.56
C ARG A 312 -3.46 -11.93 -27.63
N ALA A 313 -2.56 -12.02 -28.61
CA ALA A 313 -2.59 -11.25 -29.83
C ALA A 313 -2.73 -12.14 -31.07
N LEU A 314 -3.61 -11.78 -32.00
CA LEU A 314 -3.76 -12.51 -33.27
C LEU A 314 -2.67 -12.19 -34.32
N SER A 315 -1.71 -11.33 -33.98
CA SER A 315 -0.58 -10.98 -34.84
C SER A 315 0.74 -10.87 -34.06
N GLN A 316 0.92 -9.89 -33.19
CA GLN A 316 2.22 -9.65 -32.54
C GLN A 316 2.08 -9.17 -31.10
N GLY A 317 3.01 -9.56 -30.23
CA GLY A 317 3.09 -9.05 -28.86
C GLY A 317 1.93 -9.56 -28.02
N GLY A 318 1.94 -10.83 -27.62
CA GLY A 318 0.84 -11.38 -26.80
C GLY A 318 0.68 -10.62 -25.50
N GLY A 319 1.77 -10.42 -24.75
CA GLY A 319 1.79 -9.59 -23.54
C GLY A 319 1.94 -8.10 -23.87
N LEU A 320 3.03 -7.74 -24.51
CA LEU A 320 3.41 -6.35 -24.82
C LEU A 320 3.83 -6.18 -26.27
N TRP A 321 3.35 -5.11 -26.90
CA TRP A 321 3.86 -4.61 -28.18
C TRP A 321 4.30 -3.15 -28.04
N VAL A 322 5.56 -2.86 -28.36
CA VAL A 322 6.12 -1.50 -28.37
C VAL A 322 6.46 -1.12 -29.80
N GLY A 323 6.06 0.07 -30.24
CA GLY A 323 6.33 0.56 -31.59
C GLY A 323 7.20 1.80 -31.66
N GLU A 324 7.26 2.33 -32.88
CA GLU A 324 7.77 3.66 -33.21
C GLU A 324 9.17 3.97 -32.64
N THR A 325 9.33 5.03 -31.85
CA THR A 325 10.60 5.44 -31.23
C THR A 325 10.34 5.63 -29.73
N SER A 326 10.37 4.51 -29.01
CA SER A 326 10.09 4.47 -27.56
C SER A 326 11.27 3.87 -26.80
N PRO A 327 11.94 4.65 -25.92
CA PRO A 327 12.80 4.09 -24.89
C PRO A 327 11.98 3.24 -23.93
N VAL A 328 12.51 2.07 -23.57
CA VAL A 328 11.80 1.11 -22.72
C VAL A 328 12.66 0.71 -21.55
N THR A 329 12.10 0.76 -20.36
CA THR A 329 12.63 0.05 -19.20
C THR A 329 11.60 -0.91 -18.63
N ILE A 330 12.00 -2.18 -18.51
CA ILE A 330 11.26 -3.23 -17.82
C ILE A 330 12.13 -3.71 -16.67
N TYR A 331 11.59 -3.69 -15.45
CA TYR A 331 12.29 -4.08 -14.24
C TYR A 331 11.40 -4.97 -13.39
N ASN A 332 11.98 -5.99 -12.78
CA ASN A 332 11.31 -6.88 -11.83
C ASN A 332 9.89 -7.30 -12.23
N SER A 333 9.73 -7.73 -13.49
CA SER A 333 8.42 -7.97 -14.10
C SER A 333 8.33 -9.37 -14.68
N THR A 334 7.11 -9.87 -14.84
CA THR A 334 6.87 -11.22 -15.35
C THR A 334 6.04 -11.19 -16.62
N PHE A 335 6.51 -11.88 -17.66
CA PHE A 335 5.75 -12.17 -18.88
C PHE A 335 5.53 -13.68 -18.96
N TYR A 336 4.33 -14.14 -18.62
CA TYR A 336 4.03 -15.56 -18.50
C TYR A 336 2.88 -16.00 -19.40
N GLY A 337 3.00 -17.12 -20.11
CA GLY A 337 1.86 -17.74 -20.79
C GLY A 337 1.26 -16.95 -21.98
N ASN A 338 1.81 -15.79 -22.30
CA ASN A 338 1.25 -14.91 -23.32
C ASN A 338 1.41 -15.51 -24.72
N ARG A 339 0.45 -15.23 -25.61
CA ARG A 339 0.36 -15.84 -26.94
C ARG A 339 0.27 -14.82 -28.06
N ALA A 340 1.13 -14.94 -29.06
CA ALA A 340 1.01 -14.24 -30.34
C ALA A 340 0.82 -15.26 -31.47
N GLU A 341 -0.43 -15.47 -31.89
CA GLU A 341 -0.74 -16.47 -32.92
C GLU A 341 -1.97 -16.12 -33.76
N SER A 342 -1.87 -16.27 -35.09
CA SER A 342 -3.02 -16.27 -35.99
C SER A 342 -3.96 -17.44 -35.68
N GLU A 343 -5.18 -17.39 -36.19
CA GLU A 343 -6.21 -18.42 -35.96
C GLU A 343 -5.78 -19.85 -36.33
N ASP A 344 -4.90 -19.99 -37.32
CA ASP A 344 -4.32 -21.28 -37.73
C ASP A 344 -3.11 -21.71 -36.90
N GLY A 345 -2.70 -20.90 -35.91
CA GLY A 345 -1.58 -21.14 -35.01
C GLY A 345 -0.18 -21.02 -35.63
N LYS A 346 -0.08 -20.53 -36.88
CA LYS A 346 1.17 -20.58 -37.67
C LYS A 346 1.88 -19.24 -37.82
N ASN A 347 1.19 -18.11 -37.73
CA ASN A 347 1.82 -16.81 -37.79
C ASN A 347 1.78 -16.17 -36.42
N GLY A 348 2.77 -15.34 -36.12
CA GLY A 348 2.78 -14.50 -34.93
C GLY A 348 4.17 -14.35 -34.33
N LEU A 349 4.42 -13.18 -33.75
CA LEU A 349 5.75 -12.76 -33.30
C LEU A 349 5.68 -12.26 -31.86
N GLY A 350 6.67 -12.57 -31.03
CA GLY A 350 6.75 -11.98 -29.70
C GLY A 350 5.58 -12.41 -28.81
N GLY A 351 5.53 -13.68 -28.41
CA GLY A 351 4.48 -14.19 -27.53
C GLY A 351 4.39 -13.37 -26.24
N GLY A 352 5.53 -13.17 -25.57
CA GLY A 352 5.67 -12.24 -24.46
C GLY A 352 5.71 -10.79 -24.95
N ILE A 353 6.78 -10.43 -25.66
CA ILE A 353 7.09 -9.04 -26.03
C ILE A 353 7.45 -8.91 -27.51
N THR A 354 6.91 -7.89 -28.17
CA THR A 354 7.38 -7.40 -29.46
C THR A 354 7.95 -6.00 -29.32
N LEU A 355 9.20 -5.81 -29.76
CA LEU A 355 9.94 -4.54 -29.72
C LEU A 355 10.16 -4.03 -31.15
N ASN A 356 9.24 -3.22 -31.65
CA ASN A 356 9.34 -2.53 -32.93
C ASN A 356 9.67 -1.04 -32.73
N ASN A 357 10.57 -0.74 -31.80
CA ASN A 357 10.89 0.61 -31.30
C ASN A 357 12.15 1.23 -31.94
N GLY A 358 12.49 0.80 -33.16
CA GLY A 358 13.62 1.33 -33.92
C GLY A 358 14.97 1.12 -33.22
N SER A 359 15.77 2.20 -33.12
CA SER A 359 17.07 2.20 -32.44
C SER A 359 16.98 2.72 -30.99
N SER A 360 15.79 2.80 -30.42
CA SER A 360 15.62 3.26 -29.04
C SER A 360 16.24 2.27 -28.06
N ARG A 361 16.74 2.81 -26.94
CA ARG A 361 17.33 2.00 -25.87
C ARG A 361 16.23 1.20 -25.19
N THR A 362 16.48 -0.10 -25.00
CA THR A 362 15.62 -0.98 -24.21
C THR A 362 16.45 -1.62 -23.11
N ARG A 363 16.02 -1.49 -21.85
CA ARG A 363 16.62 -2.19 -20.70
C ARG A 363 15.59 -3.14 -20.12
N ILE A 364 15.94 -4.41 -20.03
CA ILE A 364 15.12 -5.42 -19.37
C ILE A 364 15.99 -6.04 -18.27
N THR A 365 15.60 -5.81 -17.02
CA THR A 365 16.39 -6.18 -15.84
C THR A 365 15.54 -6.98 -14.88
N GLN A 366 16.10 -8.03 -14.25
CA GLN A 366 15.40 -8.85 -13.24
C GLN A 366 14.01 -9.28 -13.73
N THR A 367 13.89 -9.76 -14.97
CA THR A 367 12.58 -10.03 -15.58
C THR A 367 12.47 -11.51 -15.94
N THR A 368 11.35 -12.14 -15.57
CA THR A 368 11.03 -13.51 -15.98
C THR A 368 10.17 -13.47 -17.24
N VAL A 369 10.64 -14.08 -18.32
CA VAL A 369 9.89 -14.26 -19.57
C VAL A 369 9.72 -15.75 -19.78
N ALA A 370 8.56 -16.30 -19.46
CA ALA A 370 8.37 -17.75 -19.43
C ALA A 370 7.05 -18.27 -20.02
N ASN A 371 7.06 -19.50 -20.53
CA ASN A 371 5.87 -20.18 -21.07
C ASN A 371 5.08 -19.42 -22.15
N ASN A 372 5.68 -18.40 -22.78
CA ASN A 372 5.02 -17.65 -23.83
C ASN A 372 5.05 -18.42 -25.15
N TYR A 373 4.08 -18.18 -26.03
CA TYR A 373 3.95 -18.86 -27.31
C TYR A 373 3.89 -17.87 -28.48
N ALA A 374 4.61 -18.19 -29.57
CA ALA A 374 4.49 -17.48 -30.84
C ALA A 374 4.26 -18.46 -32.00
N GLY A 375 3.34 -18.14 -32.89
CA GLY A 375 3.08 -18.95 -34.10
C GLY A 375 4.31 -19.05 -35.02
N PHE A 376 5.15 -18.01 -35.06
CA PHE A 376 6.34 -17.97 -35.91
C PHE A 376 7.65 -17.96 -35.11
N MET A 377 8.05 -16.85 -34.47
CA MET A 377 9.37 -16.78 -33.81
C MET A 377 9.42 -15.81 -32.63
N GLY A 378 10.43 -16.00 -31.78
CA GLY A 378 10.70 -15.12 -30.64
C GLY A 378 9.54 -15.14 -29.66
N ALA A 379 9.15 -16.32 -29.18
CA ALA A 379 8.00 -16.45 -28.29
C ALA A 379 8.21 -15.71 -26.97
N GLY A 380 9.44 -15.59 -26.47
CA GLY A 380 9.76 -14.65 -25.40
C GLY A 380 9.76 -13.21 -25.93
N ILE A 381 10.77 -12.85 -26.72
CA ILE A 381 10.92 -11.52 -27.32
C ILE A 381 11.22 -11.59 -28.82
N TRP A 382 10.52 -10.77 -29.59
CA TRP A 382 10.85 -10.48 -31.00
C TRP A 382 11.18 -9.00 -31.21
N GLY A 383 12.19 -8.68 -32.02
CA GLY A 383 12.59 -7.30 -32.35
C GLY A 383 13.71 -6.72 -31.47
N GLY A 384 13.74 -5.40 -31.29
CA GLY A 384 14.60 -4.67 -30.34
C GLY A 384 16.08 -4.46 -30.72
N GLY A 385 16.63 -5.29 -31.61
CA GLY A 385 17.99 -5.12 -32.13
C GLY A 385 19.10 -5.11 -31.06
N SER A 386 20.27 -4.55 -31.41
CA SER A 386 21.43 -4.47 -30.52
C SER A 386 21.34 -3.37 -29.44
N THR A 387 20.26 -2.60 -29.40
CA THR A 387 20.02 -1.56 -28.39
C THR A 387 19.25 -2.09 -27.18
N THR A 388 18.85 -3.36 -27.23
CA THR A 388 18.20 -4.08 -26.13
C THR A 388 19.25 -4.78 -25.27
N ILE A 389 19.28 -4.42 -23.99
CA ILE A 389 20.22 -4.95 -22.99
C ILE A 389 19.42 -5.78 -21.99
N LEU A 390 19.82 -7.04 -21.82
CA LEU A 390 19.26 -7.94 -20.81
C LEU A 390 20.23 -8.05 -19.62
N THR A 391 19.74 -7.86 -18.40
CA THR A 391 20.55 -8.01 -17.17
C THR A 391 19.75 -8.80 -16.15
N ASP A 392 20.34 -9.80 -15.50
CA ASP A 392 19.67 -10.61 -14.47
C ASP A 392 18.29 -11.15 -14.92
N THR A 393 18.14 -11.53 -16.19
CA THR A 393 16.85 -12.04 -16.72
C THR A 393 16.77 -13.56 -16.73
N LEU A 394 15.55 -14.09 -16.64
CA LEU A 394 15.25 -15.51 -16.78
C LEU A 394 14.31 -15.76 -17.96
N PHE A 395 14.77 -16.52 -18.95
CA PHE A 395 13.94 -16.97 -20.07
C PHE A 395 13.69 -18.48 -19.99
N ALA A 396 12.44 -18.90 -19.77
CA ALA A 396 12.12 -20.30 -19.51
C ALA A 396 10.95 -20.81 -20.38
N ASP A 397 11.10 -21.97 -21.02
CA ASP A 397 10.01 -22.73 -21.65
C ASP A 397 9.14 -21.94 -22.65
N ASN A 398 9.71 -20.91 -23.28
CA ASN A 398 9.01 -20.19 -24.33
C ASN A 398 8.97 -21.05 -25.60
N ARG A 399 7.90 -20.95 -26.39
CA ARG A 399 7.71 -21.80 -27.57
C ARG A 399 7.32 -21.05 -28.83
N ALA A 400 8.21 -21.06 -29.80
CA ALA A 400 7.88 -20.71 -31.17
C ALA A 400 7.42 -21.97 -31.95
N ASN A 401 6.49 -21.79 -32.89
CA ASN A 401 6.04 -22.86 -33.79
C ASN A 401 6.65 -22.76 -35.20
N ASN A 402 7.38 -21.68 -35.50
CA ASN A 402 8.08 -21.47 -36.77
C ASN A 402 7.20 -21.70 -38.01
N GLY A 403 5.92 -21.33 -37.97
CA GLY A 403 5.01 -21.53 -39.11
C GLY A 403 4.71 -23.00 -39.41
N GLY A 404 4.99 -23.90 -38.47
CA GLY A 404 4.92 -25.35 -38.66
C GLY A 404 6.17 -25.96 -39.32
N ASN A 405 7.28 -25.21 -39.42
CA ASN A 405 8.54 -25.73 -39.95
C ASN A 405 9.31 -26.57 -38.91
N ASN A 406 10.10 -27.54 -39.38
CA ASN A 406 10.75 -28.54 -38.53
C ASN A 406 12.07 -28.07 -37.84
N TRP A 407 12.57 -26.88 -38.15
CA TRP A 407 13.80 -26.32 -37.57
C TRP A 407 13.43 -25.25 -36.55
N ASN A 408 13.23 -25.68 -35.31
CA ASN A 408 12.62 -24.87 -34.26
C ASN A 408 13.69 -24.31 -33.31
N ILE A 409 14.42 -23.26 -33.73
CA ILE A 409 15.64 -22.77 -33.03
C ILE A 409 15.57 -21.29 -32.58
N ASN A 410 14.40 -20.66 -32.63
CA ASN A 410 14.18 -19.27 -32.19
C ASN A 410 12.97 -19.19 -31.23
N HIS A 411 12.98 -20.04 -30.21
CA HIS A 411 11.93 -20.13 -29.21
C HIS A 411 11.93 -18.93 -28.27
N HIS A 412 13.04 -18.65 -27.61
CA HIS A 412 13.12 -17.56 -26.64
C HIS A 412 13.18 -16.19 -27.34
N THR A 413 14.16 -16.02 -28.23
CA THR A 413 14.40 -14.75 -28.92
C THR A 413 14.69 -14.98 -30.40
N ALA A 414 14.41 -13.97 -31.23
CA ALA A 414 14.73 -14.02 -32.67
C ALA A 414 16.19 -13.65 -32.98
N ILE A 415 16.88 -13.00 -32.04
CA ILE A 415 18.26 -12.55 -32.13
C ILE A 415 18.97 -12.73 -30.78
N VAL A 416 20.29 -12.61 -30.77
CA VAL A 416 21.11 -12.52 -29.56
C VAL A 416 21.19 -11.06 -29.12
N PHE A 417 20.76 -10.75 -27.91
CA PHE A 417 20.77 -9.39 -27.35
C PHE A 417 22.09 -9.03 -26.67
N THR A 418 22.26 -7.74 -26.38
CA THR A 418 23.42 -7.25 -25.63
C THR A 418 23.37 -7.75 -24.19
N ASP A 419 24.48 -8.32 -23.74
CA ASP A 419 24.60 -8.93 -22.44
C ASP A 419 24.98 -7.90 -21.37
N GLY A 420 24.09 -7.68 -20.40
CA GLY A 420 24.36 -6.91 -19.19
C GLY A 420 24.92 -7.74 -18.03
N GLY A 421 24.93 -9.08 -18.14
CA GLY A 421 25.34 -10.01 -17.09
C GLY A 421 24.16 -10.68 -16.37
N GLY A 422 24.43 -11.81 -15.71
CA GLY A 422 23.48 -12.50 -14.82
C GLY A 422 22.27 -13.18 -15.49
N ASN A 423 22.29 -13.36 -16.82
CA ASN A 423 21.15 -13.88 -17.56
C ASN A 423 21.10 -15.43 -17.55
N PHE A 424 19.89 -15.99 -17.47
CA PHE A 424 19.61 -17.42 -17.52
C PHE A 424 18.60 -17.78 -18.60
N GLN A 425 18.78 -18.96 -19.20
CA GLN A 425 17.89 -19.50 -20.22
C GLN A 425 17.68 -21.00 -20.04
N SER A 426 16.44 -21.47 -20.20
CA SER A 426 16.14 -22.89 -20.24
C SER A 426 16.63 -23.55 -21.52
N PHE A 427 17.10 -24.79 -21.41
CA PHE A 427 17.41 -25.62 -22.58
C PHE A 427 16.16 -26.30 -23.18
N ASN A 428 15.03 -26.27 -22.47
CA ASN A 428 13.75 -26.73 -22.98
C ASN A 428 13.01 -25.57 -23.68
N PRO A 429 12.30 -25.85 -24.79
CA PRO A 429 12.08 -27.18 -25.39
C PRO A 429 13.17 -27.64 -26.37
N ASN A 430 14.21 -26.83 -26.66
CA ASN A 430 15.29 -27.20 -27.59
C ASN A 430 16.69 -26.74 -27.14
N PRO A 431 17.65 -27.64 -26.91
CA PRO A 431 19.00 -27.28 -26.48
C PRO A 431 19.85 -26.58 -27.57
N LYS A 432 19.36 -26.55 -28.81
CA LYS A 432 19.97 -25.82 -29.94
C LYS A 432 19.32 -24.44 -30.17
N ASP A 433 18.47 -23.98 -29.25
CA ASP A 433 17.84 -22.68 -29.38
C ASP A 433 18.86 -21.55 -29.42
N THR A 434 18.49 -20.45 -30.07
CA THR A 434 19.28 -19.22 -30.05
C THR A 434 19.46 -18.77 -28.60
N LYS A 435 20.70 -18.45 -28.22
CA LYS A 435 21.00 -17.89 -26.91
C LYS A 435 20.43 -16.48 -26.79
N ILE A 436 19.82 -16.15 -25.66
CA ILE A 436 19.28 -14.78 -25.44
C ILE A 436 20.38 -13.73 -25.37
N THR A 437 21.55 -14.08 -24.83
CA THR A 437 22.76 -13.25 -24.79
C THR A 437 24.01 -14.11 -24.98
N ALA A 438 25.17 -13.49 -25.23
CA ALA A 438 26.42 -14.22 -25.43
C ALA A 438 26.88 -15.01 -24.18
N GLY A 439 26.72 -14.43 -22.99
CA GLY A 439 27.13 -14.97 -21.69
C GLY A 439 26.02 -15.60 -20.88
N VAL A 440 24.86 -15.90 -21.48
CA VAL A 440 23.74 -16.56 -20.78
C VAL A 440 24.16 -17.92 -20.20
N THR A 441 23.71 -18.19 -18.98
CA THR A 441 23.80 -19.51 -18.34
C THR A 441 22.62 -20.39 -18.76
N LEU A 442 22.91 -21.53 -19.37
CA LEU A 442 21.89 -22.52 -19.75
C LEU A 442 21.64 -23.49 -18.59
N ILE A 443 20.40 -23.56 -18.10
CA ILE A 443 20.06 -24.39 -16.95
C ILE A 443 18.57 -24.75 -16.95
N ASP A 444 18.19 -25.82 -16.26
CA ASP A 444 16.78 -26.07 -15.92
C ASP A 444 16.43 -25.20 -14.72
N PRO A 445 15.59 -24.17 -14.86
CA PRO A 445 15.24 -23.30 -13.75
C PRO A 445 14.34 -24.00 -12.72
N LYS A 446 13.76 -25.17 -13.03
CA LYS A 446 12.71 -25.81 -12.22
C LYS A 446 11.62 -24.81 -11.86
N LEU A 447 11.13 -24.11 -12.88
CA LEU A 447 10.20 -23.01 -12.70
C LEU A 447 8.90 -23.53 -12.04
N GLY A 448 8.49 -22.87 -10.97
CA GLY A 448 7.23 -23.14 -10.28
C GLY A 448 6.00 -22.82 -11.13
N THR A 449 4.83 -23.13 -10.60
CA THR A 449 3.56 -22.80 -11.24
C THR A 449 3.20 -21.34 -11.00
N PHE A 450 2.76 -20.66 -12.06
CA PHE A 450 2.03 -19.41 -11.89
C PHE A 450 0.70 -19.67 -11.17
N THR A 451 0.39 -18.84 -10.17
CA THR A 451 -0.89 -18.89 -9.43
C THR A 451 -1.52 -17.51 -9.42
N ASP A 452 -2.78 -17.43 -9.83
CA ASP A 452 -3.62 -16.24 -9.74
C ASP A 452 -4.91 -16.59 -9.00
N ASN A 453 -5.04 -16.13 -7.76
CA ASN A 453 -6.20 -16.38 -6.91
C ASN A 453 -7.28 -15.29 -7.14
N GLY A 454 -7.64 -15.04 -8.40
CA GLY A 454 -8.63 -14.03 -8.76
C GLY A 454 -8.27 -12.62 -8.31
N GLY A 455 -6.98 -12.27 -8.31
CA GLY A 455 -6.49 -10.98 -7.84
C GLY A 455 -6.17 -10.86 -6.35
N ALA A 456 -6.59 -11.80 -5.49
CA ALA A 456 -6.30 -11.74 -4.04
C ALA A 456 -4.82 -12.02 -3.71
N VAL A 457 -4.20 -12.96 -4.44
CA VAL A 457 -2.78 -13.28 -4.35
C VAL A 457 -2.29 -13.68 -5.72
N GLN A 458 -1.18 -13.09 -6.15
CA GLN A 458 -0.47 -13.47 -7.37
C GLN A 458 0.93 -13.90 -7.01
N ILE A 459 1.25 -15.14 -7.34
CA ILE A 459 2.58 -15.69 -7.12
C ILE A 459 3.24 -15.81 -8.47
N PRO A 460 4.21 -14.95 -8.81
CA PRO A 460 4.98 -15.11 -10.02
C PRO A 460 5.70 -16.47 -9.97
N PRO A 461 5.82 -17.17 -11.10
CA PRO A 461 6.51 -18.44 -11.14
C PRO A 461 7.98 -18.24 -10.76
N LEU A 462 8.39 -18.79 -9.62
CA LEU A 462 9.75 -18.68 -9.09
C LEU A 462 10.64 -19.83 -9.57
N ALA A 463 11.93 -19.55 -9.74
CA ALA A 463 12.89 -20.59 -10.08
C ALA A 463 13.17 -21.47 -8.85
N GLY A 464 12.85 -22.77 -8.94
CA GLY A 464 13.18 -23.76 -7.91
C GLY A 464 14.64 -24.23 -7.95
N ASN A 465 15.42 -23.81 -8.95
CA ASN A 465 16.84 -24.08 -9.02
C ASN A 465 17.64 -22.97 -8.30
N PRO A 466 18.33 -23.27 -7.18
CA PRO A 466 19.02 -22.26 -6.38
C PRO A 466 20.20 -21.57 -7.09
N THR A 467 20.63 -22.08 -8.25
CA THR A 467 21.67 -21.44 -9.07
C THR A 467 21.10 -20.26 -9.88
N VAL A 468 19.79 -20.22 -10.08
CA VAL A 468 19.12 -19.13 -10.82
C VAL A 468 18.91 -17.97 -9.86
N THR A 469 19.74 -16.95 -9.99
CA THR A 469 19.71 -15.74 -9.15
C THR A 469 19.03 -14.55 -9.85
N ALA A 470 18.27 -14.82 -10.90
CA ALA A 470 17.76 -13.83 -11.84
C ALA A 470 16.36 -14.20 -12.32
N GLY A 471 15.73 -13.26 -13.03
CA GLY A 471 14.29 -13.25 -13.25
C GLY A 471 13.60 -12.28 -12.30
N ALA A 472 12.28 -12.21 -12.42
CA ALA A 472 11.45 -11.50 -11.46
C ALA A 472 11.57 -12.16 -10.09
N ILE A 473 11.88 -11.34 -9.10
CA ILE A 473 11.92 -11.70 -7.71
C ILE A 473 10.65 -11.17 -7.03
N PRO A 474 10.13 -11.86 -6.00
CA PRO A 474 9.11 -11.30 -5.13
C PRO A 474 9.59 -9.94 -4.61
N ILE A 475 8.68 -8.98 -4.67
CA ILE A 475 8.85 -7.60 -4.24
C ILE A 475 7.80 -7.38 -3.18
N ASP A 476 8.24 -7.01 -1.98
CA ASP A 476 7.38 -6.29 -1.05
C ASP A 476 7.18 -4.88 -1.65
N GLY A 477 6.02 -4.64 -2.27
CA GLY A 477 5.82 -3.54 -3.24
C GLY A 477 5.67 -2.12 -2.64
N THR A 478 6.71 -1.28 -2.74
CA THR A 478 6.63 0.18 -2.47
C THR A 478 7.46 1.04 -3.43
N SER A 479 7.09 2.32 -3.63
CA SER A 479 7.81 3.36 -4.42
C SER A 479 9.19 3.72 -3.82
N LEU A 480 10.12 4.33 -4.59
CA LEU A 480 11.44 4.78 -4.07
C LEU A 480 11.24 5.84 -2.99
N THR A 481 11.42 5.46 -1.73
CA THR A 481 11.27 6.39 -0.61
C THR A 481 12.53 7.22 -0.48
N ALA A 482 12.38 8.53 -0.27
CA ALA A 482 13.52 9.39 -0.06
C ALA A 482 14.28 8.96 1.19
N PRO A 483 15.61 8.85 1.12
CA PRO A 483 16.40 8.60 2.32
C PRO A 483 16.11 9.71 3.32
N SER A 484 15.98 9.35 4.59
CA SER A 484 15.72 10.29 5.66
C SER A 484 16.99 10.52 6.47
N ASP A 485 16.91 11.42 7.45
CA ASP A 485 17.96 11.64 8.44
C ASP A 485 19.35 11.89 7.85
N LEU A 486 19.42 12.57 6.70
CA LEU A 486 20.70 12.98 6.15
C LEU A 486 21.38 13.96 7.12
N VAL A 487 22.47 13.49 7.71
CA VAL A 487 23.34 14.27 8.58
C VAL A 487 24.68 14.44 7.91
N ALA A 488 25.13 15.69 7.79
CA ALA A 488 26.48 16.03 7.41
C ALA A 488 27.27 16.45 8.67
N ARG A 489 28.27 15.66 9.07
CA ARG A 489 29.10 15.93 10.25
C ARG A 489 30.53 16.22 9.83
N ALA A 490 31.05 17.38 10.22
CA ALA A 490 32.47 17.66 10.13
C ALA A 490 33.20 16.77 11.13
N ILE A 491 34.01 15.85 10.61
CA ILE A 491 34.81 14.93 11.44
C ILE A 491 36.27 15.38 11.54
N SER A 492 36.68 16.33 10.71
CA SER A 492 37.93 17.07 10.86
C SER A 492 37.82 18.45 10.19
N ALA A 493 38.92 19.19 10.17
CA ALA A 493 39.02 20.43 9.41
C ALA A 493 38.95 20.21 7.88
N THR A 494 39.11 18.99 7.38
CA THR A 494 39.19 18.71 5.93
C THR A 494 38.33 17.53 5.47
N GLN A 495 37.49 16.98 6.36
CA GLN A 495 36.65 15.83 6.08
C GLN A 495 35.24 16.01 6.67
N VAL A 496 34.25 15.58 5.89
CA VAL A 496 32.85 15.50 6.29
C VAL A 496 32.38 14.06 6.10
N GLU A 497 31.65 13.56 7.08
CA GLU A 497 30.94 12.30 7.01
C GLU A 497 29.46 12.57 6.79
N LEU A 498 28.91 11.95 5.76
CA LEU A 498 27.48 11.89 5.51
C LEU A 498 26.96 10.54 6.02
N THR A 499 25.87 10.59 6.75
CA THR A 499 25.06 9.42 7.10
C THR A 499 23.62 9.73 6.79
N TRP A 500 22.87 8.74 6.36
CA TRP A 500 21.43 8.85 6.11
C TRP A 500 20.76 7.52 6.48
N ALA A 501 19.46 7.55 6.71
CA ALA A 501 18.69 6.32 6.79
C ALA A 501 18.28 5.92 5.38
N ASP A 502 18.53 4.65 5.06
CA ASP A 502 17.85 4.04 3.94
C ASP A 502 16.37 3.91 4.29
N GLN A 503 15.51 4.33 3.37
CA GLN A 503 14.06 4.22 3.49
C GLN A 503 13.48 3.48 2.30
N SER A 504 14.33 3.18 1.32
CA SER A 504 13.97 2.51 0.10
C SER A 504 14.42 1.05 0.25
N ASN A 505 13.66 0.13 -0.33
CA ASN A 505 13.96 -1.30 -0.34
C ASN A 505 14.11 -1.82 -1.79
N ASN A 506 14.13 -0.88 -2.74
CA ASN A 506 14.03 -1.09 -4.17
C ASN A 506 14.93 -0.12 -4.96
N GLU A 507 15.83 0.57 -4.27
CA GLU A 507 16.90 1.38 -4.82
C GLU A 507 18.08 0.52 -5.24
N ILE A 508 18.81 0.97 -6.25
CA ILE A 508 20.08 0.35 -6.66
C ILE A 508 21.28 1.15 -6.14
N GLY A 509 21.03 2.25 -5.42
CA GLY A 509 22.04 3.09 -4.78
C GLY A 509 21.56 4.49 -4.41
N PHE A 510 22.47 5.31 -3.88
CA PHE A 510 22.21 6.70 -3.49
C PHE A 510 23.05 7.69 -4.28
N LYS A 511 22.39 8.68 -4.91
CA LYS A 511 23.07 9.77 -5.62
C LYS A 511 23.42 10.88 -4.64
N ILE A 512 24.71 11.21 -4.52
CA ILE A 512 25.23 12.21 -3.56
C ILE A 512 25.73 13.44 -4.31
N GLU A 513 25.20 14.61 -3.94
CA GLU A 513 25.55 15.90 -4.55
C GLU A 513 26.02 16.91 -3.50
N ARG A 514 26.95 17.80 -3.90
CA ARG A 514 27.53 18.84 -3.04
C ARG A 514 27.41 20.22 -3.66
N SER A 515 27.22 21.23 -2.81
CA SER A 515 27.20 22.65 -3.18
C SER A 515 27.95 23.52 -2.16
N ARG A 516 28.41 24.70 -2.61
CA ARG A 516 29.04 25.75 -1.78
C ARG A 516 28.11 26.90 -1.43
N ASP A 517 27.03 27.04 -2.18
CA ASP A 517 26.11 28.18 -2.14
C ASP A 517 24.63 27.78 -2.11
N ARG A 518 24.34 26.46 -2.00
CA ARG A 518 23.01 25.84 -2.02
C ARG A 518 22.25 25.96 -3.35
N ASN A 519 22.83 26.60 -4.36
CA ASN A 519 22.21 26.84 -5.66
C ASN A 519 22.88 26.01 -6.77
N ASN A 520 24.20 25.92 -6.75
CA ASN A 520 24.99 25.19 -7.73
C ASN A 520 25.43 23.83 -7.16
N TRP A 521 24.84 22.74 -7.65
CA TRP A 521 25.09 21.37 -7.17
C TRP A 521 26.00 20.59 -8.12
N THR A 522 26.92 19.80 -7.56
CA THR A 522 27.81 18.90 -8.31
C THR A 522 27.68 17.48 -7.76
N VAL A 523 27.44 16.50 -8.63
CA VAL A 523 27.43 15.08 -8.26
C VAL A 523 28.82 14.65 -7.83
N LEU A 524 28.95 14.09 -6.63
CA LEU A 524 30.19 13.51 -6.12
C LEU A 524 30.32 12.05 -6.53
N THR A 525 29.24 11.27 -6.32
CA THR A 525 29.20 9.84 -6.62
C THR A 525 27.75 9.31 -6.56
N THR A 526 27.57 8.07 -7.01
CA THR A 526 26.41 7.23 -6.71
C THR A 526 26.91 5.97 -6.00
N THR A 527 26.37 5.66 -4.81
CA THR A 527 26.76 4.47 -4.04
C THR A 527 26.11 3.20 -4.60
N ALA A 528 26.48 2.02 -4.08
CA ALA A 528 25.64 0.82 -4.21
C ALA A 528 24.39 0.93 -3.31
N ALA A 529 23.42 0.02 -3.52
CA ALA A 529 22.22 -0.15 -2.67
C ALA A 529 22.58 -0.38 -1.20
N ASP A 530 21.64 -0.10 -0.29
CA ASP A 530 21.75 -0.26 1.17
C ASP A 530 22.88 0.54 1.87
N ILE A 531 23.68 1.29 1.10
CA ILE A 531 24.74 2.11 1.68
C ILE A 531 24.11 3.31 2.37
N THR A 532 24.39 3.47 3.66
CA THR A 532 23.86 4.56 4.51
C THR A 532 24.93 5.55 4.96
N ARG A 533 26.15 5.49 4.37
CA ARG A 533 27.29 6.32 4.77
C ARG A 533 28.22 6.66 3.59
N TYR A 534 28.71 7.89 3.56
CA TYR A 534 29.74 8.35 2.62
C TYR A 534 30.70 9.35 3.27
N ARG A 535 31.99 9.35 2.88
CA ARG A 535 33.00 10.28 3.41
C ARG A 535 33.56 11.17 2.30
N ASP A 536 33.32 12.48 2.43
CA ASP A 536 33.88 13.51 1.57
C ASP A 536 35.20 14.04 2.17
N GLN A 537 36.24 14.15 1.35
CA GLN A 537 37.62 14.46 1.77
C GLN A 537 38.22 15.59 0.93
N GLY A 538 39.30 16.20 1.44
CA GLY A 538 40.00 17.28 0.73
C GLY A 538 39.28 18.63 0.80
N LEU A 539 38.49 18.84 1.85
CA LEU A 539 37.70 20.05 2.06
C LEU A 539 38.52 21.18 2.68
N THR A 540 38.12 22.42 2.44
CA THR A 540 38.77 23.59 3.05
C THR A 540 38.33 23.76 4.50
N PRO A 541 39.24 24.00 5.47
CA PRO A 541 38.89 24.29 6.87
C PRO A 541 37.98 25.50 7.05
N ASN A 542 37.16 25.48 8.10
CA ASN A 542 36.23 26.55 8.45
C ASN A 542 35.38 27.04 7.27
N THR A 543 34.84 26.11 6.46
CA THR A 543 34.05 26.49 5.30
C THR A 543 32.74 25.71 5.16
N PRO A 544 31.62 26.39 4.83
CA PRO A 544 30.34 25.72 4.66
C PRO A 544 30.29 24.88 3.37
N TYR A 545 29.59 23.76 3.49
CA TYR A 545 29.23 22.85 2.42
C TYR A 545 27.78 22.41 2.62
N TYR A 546 27.06 22.24 1.51
CA TYR A 546 25.72 21.70 1.46
C TYR A 546 25.77 20.38 0.73
N TYR A 547 25.06 19.39 1.24
CA TYR A 547 24.93 18.07 0.62
C TYR A 547 23.46 17.78 0.39
N ARG A 548 23.15 17.11 -0.71
CA ARG A 548 21.84 16.51 -0.89
C ARG A 548 21.98 15.09 -1.42
N ILE A 549 21.06 14.23 -1.03
CA ILE A 549 21.04 12.85 -1.52
C ILE A 549 19.64 12.44 -1.93
N SER A 550 19.56 11.52 -2.89
CA SER A 550 18.34 10.80 -3.27
C SER A 550 18.64 9.31 -3.42
N ALA A 551 17.66 8.45 -3.08
CA ALA A 551 17.67 7.06 -3.52
C ALA A 551 17.47 7.03 -5.03
N THR A 552 18.13 6.11 -5.73
CA THR A 552 18.01 5.94 -7.17
C THR A 552 17.89 4.47 -7.52
N ASN A 553 16.97 4.13 -8.43
CA ASN A 553 16.86 2.80 -9.03
C ASN A 553 17.43 2.78 -10.47
N GLY A 554 18.17 3.82 -10.84
CA GLY A 554 18.72 4.00 -12.19
C GLY A 554 17.73 4.52 -13.24
N LEU A 555 16.50 4.84 -12.84
CA LEU A 555 15.44 5.37 -13.70
C LEU A 555 14.81 6.64 -13.16
N ASP A 556 14.43 6.63 -11.89
CA ASP A 556 13.97 7.81 -11.15
C ASP A 556 14.83 7.99 -9.89
N ASP A 557 14.84 9.22 -9.39
CA ASP A 557 15.41 9.54 -8.09
C ASP A 557 14.28 9.90 -7.13
N SER A 558 14.39 9.47 -5.88
CA SER A 558 13.52 9.95 -4.82
C SER A 558 13.64 11.48 -4.66
N ASN A 559 12.75 12.09 -3.87
CA ASN A 559 12.99 13.44 -3.39
C ASN A 559 14.35 13.55 -2.70
N THR A 560 15.00 14.71 -2.82
CA THR A 560 16.30 14.92 -2.19
C THR A 560 16.16 15.42 -0.77
N VAL A 561 16.83 14.79 0.18
CA VAL A 561 17.07 15.37 1.51
C VAL A 561 18.36 16.20 1.49
N ILE A 562 18.37 17.32 2.20
CA ILE A 562 19.48 18.29 2.21
C ILE A 562 20.05 18.42 3.62
N ALA A 563 21.37 18.36 3.74
CA ALA A 563 22.11 18.68 4.94
C ALA A 563 23.14 19.78 4.67
N ASN A 564 23.56 20.49 5.71
CA ASN A 564 24.65 21.45 5.63
C ASN A 564 25.62 21.25 6.78
N VAL A 565 26.87 21.65 6.57
CA VAL A 565 27.91 21.54 7.57
C VAL A 565 28.99 22.57 7.30
N THR A 566 29.61 23.09 8.37
CA THR A 566 30.87 23.85 8.27
C THR A 566 31.99 22.97 8.78
N THR A 567 33.03 22.76 7.96
CA THR A 567 34.21 21.98 8.36
C THR A 567 34.85 22.57 9.62
N GLY A 568 35.42 21.69 10.46
CA GLY A 568 35.96 22.09 11.75
C GLY A 568 37.08 23.14 11.62
N GLN A 569 37.24 23.93 12.69
CA GLN A 569 38.49 24.67 12.91
C GLN A 569 39.60 23.64 13.11
N GLY A 570 40.77 23.85 12.51
CA GLY A 570 41.90 22.95 12.74
C GLY A 570 42.43 23.12 14.16
N SER A 571 41.95 22.35 15.14
CA SER A 571 42.62 22.14 16.44
C SER A 571 41.96 21.05 17.31
N THR A 572 42.77 20.45 18.17
CA THR A 572 42.64 19.24 19.01
C THR A 572 41.88 19.47 20.34
N ASP A 573 40.73 18.80 20.63
CA ASP A 573 40.34 18.45 22.03
C ASP A 573 39.09 17.53 22.23
N ASN A 574 39.15 16.76 23.33
CA ASN A 574 38.26 15.75 23.95
C ASN A 574 36.89 16.26 24.48
N ARG A 575 35.74 15.74 23.99
CA ARG A 575 34.39 15.92 24.62
C ARG A 575 33.44 14.71 24.48
N ASN A 576 33.89 13.49 24.77
CA ASN A 576 33.05 12.28 24.62
C ASN A 576 32.32 11.82 25.90
N ASN A 577 32.28 12.58 27.00
CA ASN A 577 31.87 12.06 28.31
C ASN A 577 30.41 12.33 28.75
N ASP A 578 29.53 12.84 27.87
CA ASP A 578 28.14 13.21 28.22
C ASP A 578 27.06 12.36 27.52
N ARG A 579 27.43 11.31 26.77
CA ARG A 579 26.44 10.46 26.07
C ARG A 579 26.13 9.21 26.89
N ALA A 580 24.84 8.88 27.02
CA ALA A 580 24.42 7.64 27.63
C ALA A 580 24.94 6.43 26.83
N THR A 581 25.26 5.34 27.53
CA THR A 581 25.74 4.07 26.98
C THR A 581 24.95 2.91 27.56
N LEU A 582 24.81 1.84 26.79
CA LEU A 582 24.09 0.63 27.18
C LEU A 582 25.09 -0.52 27.13
N ASN A 583 25.36 -1.13 28.29
CA ASN A 583 26.31 -2.24 28.45
C ASN A 583 25.61 -3.39 29.16
N TYR A 584 25.99 -4.65 28.90
CA TYR A 584 25.45 -5.79 29.62
C TYR A 584 26.55 -6.67 30.22
N ASN A 585 26.21 -7.45 31.25
CA ASN A 585 27.12 -8.38 31.91
C ASN A 585 26.88 -9.84 31.45
N ALA A 586 27.61 -10.79 32.06
CA ALA A 586 27.46 -12.22 31.74
C ALA A 586 26.09 -12.81 32.14
N ASP A 587 25.31 -12.13 32.98
CA ASP A 587 23.99 -12.55 33.46
C ASP A 587 22.84 -11.84 32.69
N HIS A 588 23.17 -11.25 31.53
CA HIS A 588 22.25 -10.52 30.67
C HIS A 588 21.54 -9.33 31.35
N ILE A 589 22.18 -8.75 32.37
CA ILE A 589 21.73 -7.50 33.01
C ILE A 589 22.34 -6.31 32.29
N PHE A 590 21.48 -5.39 31.83
CA PHE A 590 21.86 -4.23 31.04
C PHE A 590 21.93 -2.96 31.90
N ALA A 591 23.11 -2.38 32.04
CA ALA A 591 23.33 -1.09 32.69
C ALA A 591 23.13 0.08 31.70
N ILE A 592 22.31 1.05 32.10
CA ILE A 592 22.07 2.29 31.36
C ILE A 592 22.95 3.37 31.98
N GLU A 593 24.16 3.54 31.47
CA GLU A 593 25.14 4.49 31.99
C GLU A 593 24.96 5.88 31.35
N GLY A 594 25.23 6.95 32.10
CA GLY A 594 25.13 8.32 31.59
C GLY A 594 24.94 9.34 32.72
N ALA A 595 24.93 10.63 32.37
CA ALA A 595 24.57 11.68 33.32
C ALA A 595 23.13 11.48 33.82
N ASN A 596 22.84 11.89 35.07
CA ASN A 596 21.52 11.75 35.71
C ASN A 596 20.38 12.27 34.80
N GLY A 597 19.38 11.43 34.55
CA GLY A 597 18.23 11.75 33.68
C GLY A 597 17.49 10.48 33.24
N SER A 598 16.92 10.52 32.03
CA SER A 598 16.34 9.35 31.36
C SER A 598 17.01 9.11 30.01
N ALA A 599 17.06 7.84 29.61
CA ALA A 599 17.46 7.40 28.29
C ALA A 599 16.28 6.71 27.59
N GLN A 600 16.19 6.88 26.27
CA GLN A 600 15.19 6.19 25.46
C GLN A 600 15.81 4.92 24.87
N LEU A 601 15.14 3.80 25.06
CA LEU A 601 15.45 2.54 24.39
C LEU A 601 14.41 2.26 23.31
N GLN A 602 14.88 1.95 22.11
CA GLN A 602 14.05 1.46 21.02
C GLN A 602 14.18 -0.07 20.95
N PHE A 603 13.05 -0.75 21.06
CA PHE A 603 12.89 -2.15 20.79
C PHE A 603 12.25 -2.33 19.42
N ASN A 604 12.74 -3.27 18.62
CA ASN A 604 12.11 -3.67 17.35
C ASN A 604 12.03 -5.19 17.32
N LEU A 605 10.83 -5.72 17.09
CA LEU A 605 10.64 -7.15 16.83
C LEU A 605 11.20 -7.45 15.43
N THR A 606 12.14 -8.39 15.34
CA THR A 606 12.82 -8.74 14.07
C THR A 606 12.44 -10.11 13.55
N GLU A 607 12.05 -11.03 14.43
CA GLU A 607 11.58 -12.37 14.06
C GLU A 607 10.63 -12.89 15.15
N SER A 608 9.57 -13.59 14.75
CA SER A 608 8.70 -14.37 15.63
C SER A 608 8.39 -15.68 14.92
N ASN A 609 8.90 -16.79 15.44
CA ASN A 609 8.66 -18.15 14.97
C ASN A 609 7.96 -18.99 16.06
N THR A 610 7.16 -18.33 16.88
CA THR A 610 6.42 -18.95 17.99
C THR A 610 5.14 -19.62 17.49
N LYS A 611 4.60 -20.56 18.27
CA LYS A 611 3.30 -21.22 17.98
C LYS A 611 2.11 -20.51 18.61
N GLY A 612 2.34 -19.69 19.62
CA GLY A 612 1.33 -18.85 20.27
C GLY A 612 1.91 -17.47 20.59
N VAL A 613 1.13 -16.63 21.27
CA VAL A 613 1.54 -15.26 21.59
C VAL A 613 2.52 -15.26 22.77
N HIS A 614 3.65 -14.57 22.63
CA HIS A 614 4.65 -14.47 23.70
C HIS A 614 4.83 -13.01 24.13
N GLU A 615 4.71 -12.77 25.43
CA GLU A 615 4.90 -11.43 26.00
C GLU A 615 6.34 -11.26 26.48
N VAL A 616 7.00 -10.19 26.04
CA VAL A 616 8.36 -9.84 26.45
C VAL A 616 8.32 -8.55 27.24
N GLY A 617 9.07 -8.51 28.34
CA GLY A 617 9.19 -7.31 29.14
C GLY A 617 10.56 -7.13 29.77
N THR A 618 10.67 -6.03 30.50
CA THR A 618 11.88 -5.66 31.24
C THR A 618 11.55 -5.22 32.65
N PHE A 619 12.48 -5.41 33.59
CA PHE A 619 12.33 -5.02 34.99
C PHE A 619 13.60 -4.35 35.51
N ILE A 620 13.45 -3.48 36.50
CA ILE A 620 14.57 -2.74 37.09
C ILE A 620 15.21 -3.59 38.21
N VAL A 621 16.54 -3.65 38.21
CA VAL A 621 17.35 -4.28 39.27
C VAL A 621 18.13 -3.25 40.09
N ASP A 622 18.46 -3.60 41.32
CA ASP A 622 19.18 -2.78 42.28
C ASP A 622 20.64 -2.56 41.87
N ASP A 623 21.26 -3.60 41.28
CA ASP A 623 22.67 -3.63 40.91
C ASP A 623 22.97 -4.66 39.81
N ASN A 624 24.24 -4.70 39.37
CA ASN A 624 24.71 -5.61 38.32
C ASN A 624 24.71 -7.10 38.74
N SER A 625 24.28 -7.46 39.95
CA SER A 625 24.04 -8.87 40.34
C SER A 625 22.59 -9.29 40.14
N GLY A 626 21.75 -8.41 39.59
CA GLY A 626 20.35 -8.70 39.26
C GLY A 626 19.41 -8.72 40.46
N ARG A 627 19.83 -8.22 41.63
CA ARG A 627 18.99 -8.18 42.84
C ARG A 627 17.78 -7.25 42.68
N ILE A 628 16.66 -7.59 43.30
CA ILE A 628 15.47 -6.75 43.34
C ILE A 628 14.98 -6.65 44.77
N ASN A 629 14.96 -5.44 45.34
CA ASN A 629 14.68 -5.23 46.76
C ASN A 629 15.55 -6.11 47.67
N GLY A 630 16.80 -6.35 47.27
CA GLY A 630 17.77 -7.21 47.97
C GLY A 630 17.63 -8.72 47.72
N ILE A 631 16.58 -9.19 47.04
CA ILE A 631 16.35 -10.61 46.70
C ILE A 631 17.23 -10.98 45.51
N ALA A 632 18.04 -12.02 45.62
CA ALA A 632 18.89 -12.48 44.52
C ALA A 632 18.10 -13.32 43.50
N PRO A 633 18.53 -13.36 42.22
CA PRO A 633 18.04 -14.35 41.26
C PRO A 633 18.04 -15.76 41.86
N GLY A 634 16.91 -16.46 41.75
CA GLY A 634 16.70 -17.82 42.25
C GLY A 634 16.27 -17.92 43.73
N GLU A 635 16.23 -16.82 44.48
CA GLU A 635 15.66 -16.80 45.83
C GLU A 635 14.13 -16.74 45.79
N GLU A 636 13.48 -17.29 46.83
CA GLU A 636 12.02 -17.26 46.99
C GLU A 636 11.49 -15.82 46.92
N GLY A 637 10.50 -15.58 46.07
CA GLY A 637 9.90 -14.26 45.85
C GLY A 637 10.54 -13.42 44.75
N TYR A 638 11.61 -13.89 44.10
CA TYR A 638 12.26 -13.14 43.00
C TYR A 638 11.31 -12.87 41.83
N TRP A 639 10.55 -13.88 41.38
CA TRP A 639 9.61 -13.75 40.26
C TRP A 639 8.55 -12.67 40.52
N GLN A 640 7.93 -12.70 41.71
CA GLN A 640 6.97 -11.68 42.13
C GLN A 640 7.62 -10.30 42.14
N ALA A 641 8.83 -10.17 42.68
CA ALA A 641 9.53 -8.89 42.77
C ALA A 641 9.87 -8.31 41.38
N ALA A 642 10.30 -9.16 40.43
CA ALA A 642 10.63 -8.78 39.07
C ALA A 642 9.39 -8.39 38.26
N LEU A 643 8.34 -9.21 38.28
CA LEU A 643 7.15 -8.95 37.48
C LEU A 643 6.32 -7.79 38.05
N SER A 644 6.34 -7.58 39.37
CA SER A 644 5.60 -6.46 40.00
C SER A 644 6.23 -5.09 39.71
N ASN A 645 7.49 -5.03 39.28
CA ASN A 645 8.17 -3.78 38.90
C ASN A 645 8.49 -3.73 37.39
N ALA A 646 7.91 -4.64 36.61
CA ALA A 646 8.16 -4.79 35.19
C ALA A 646 7.46 -3.73 34.33
N LYS A 647 7.95 -3.59 33.11
CA LYS A 647 7.25 -2.97 31.98
C LYS A 647 7.19 -3.96 30.83
N VAL A 648 6.01 -4.19 30.30
CA VAL A 648 5.84 -4.96 29.06
C VAL A 648 6.42 -4.15 27.90
N ILE A 649 7.25 -4.81 27.09
CA ILE A 649 7.78 -4.26 25.84
C ILE A 649 6.76 -4.49 24.74
N LEU A 650 6.38 -5.75 24.52
CA LEU A 650 5.36 -6.14 23.55
C LEU A 650 4.90 -7.59 23.76
N SER A 651 3.73 -7.90 23.21
CA SER A 651 3.31 -9.25 22.86
C SER A 651 3.60 -9.53 21.38
N ALA A 652 4.31 -10.62 21.09
CA ALA A 652 4.64 -11.05 19.75
C ALA A 652 3.62 -12.09 19.27
N LEU A 653 3.01 -11.83 18.11
CA LEU A 653 2.08 -12.78 17.47
C LEU A 653 2.84 -13.97 16.87
N PRO A 654 2.19 -15.14 16.72
CA PRO A 654 2.86 -16.33 16.18
C PRO A 654 3.09 -16.21 14.67
N GLY A 655 4.37 -16.21 14.26
CA GLY A 655 4.78 -16.06 12.86
C GLY A 655 4.70 -14.61 12.35
N ASP A 656 5.14 -14.41 11.11
CA ASP A 656 4.88 -13.17 10.39
C ASP A 656 3.47 -13.21 9.77
N GLN A 657 2.47 -12.87 10.59
CA GLN A 657 1.07 -12.93 10.16
C GLN A 657 0.67 -11.77 9.25
N PHE A 658 1.38 -10.65 9.33
CA PHE A 658 1.07 -9.39 8.67
C PHE A 658 2.37 -8.75 8.18
N ALA A 659 2.81 -9.10 6.96
CA ALA A 659 4.11 -8.71 6.40
C ALA A 659 4.42 -7.19 6.40
N ASN A 660 3.40 -6.34 6.48
CA ASN A 660 3.53 -4.88 6.51
C ASN A 660 3.39 -4.26 7.91
N LEU A 661 3.17 -5.06 8.95
CA LEU A 661 3.02 -4.59 10.32
C LEU A 661 4.40 -4.49 10.99
N SER A 662 5.00 -3.30 10.93
CA SER A 662 6.20 -3.03 11.74
C SER A 662 5.82 -2.77 13.19
N VAL A 663 6.37 -3.59 14.08
CA VAL A 663 6.13 -3.60 15.51
C VAL A 663 7.36 -3.10 16.27
N ASN A 664 7.24 -1.90 16.84
CA ASN A 664 8.32 -1.18 17.52
C ASN A 664 7.80 -0.66 18.87
N ARG A 665 8.68 -0.63 19.89
CA ARG A 665 8.35 -0.09 21.22
C ARG A 665 9.45 0.84 21.73
N GLN A 666 9.08 2.01 22.25
CA GLN A 666 10.01 2.92 22.93
C GLN A 666 9.77 3.00 24.44
N LEU A 667 10.81 2.70 25.22
CA LEU A 667 10.78 2.83 26.68
C LEU A 667 11.71 3.94 27.16
N SER A 668 11.16 4.84 27.97
CA SER A 668 11.91 5.82 28.76
C SER A 668 12.30 5.19 30.10
N LEU A 669 13.61 5.06 30.33
CA LEU A 669 14.18 4.46 31.53
C LEU A 669 15.21 5.40 32.17
N GLU A 670 15.36 5.34 33.50
CA GLU A 670 16.29 6.20 34.23
C GLU A 670 17.76 5.81 33.97
N THR A 671 18.62 6.80 33.75
CA THR A 671 20.07 6.56 33.68
C THR A 671 20.63 6.26 35.07
N GLY A 672 21.66 5.42 35.14
CA GLY A 672 22.23 4.89 36.38
C GLY A 672 21.47 3.69 36.95
N LYS A 673 20.46 3.17 36.24
CA LYS A 673 19.78 1.91 36.56
C LYS A 673 20.30 0.77 35.69
N ALA A 674 20.04 -0.45 36.15
CA ALA A 674 20.21 -1.65 35.35
C ALA A 674 18.87 -2.37 35.19
N ILE A 675 18.72 -3.10 34.09
CA ILE A 675 17.50 -3.82 33.75
C ILE A 675 17.78 -5.28 33.40
N GLY A 676 16.84 -6.15 33.76
CA GLY A 676 16.75 -7.52 33.26
C GLY A 676 15.59 -7.66 32.26
N PHE A 677 15.54 -8.81 31.58
CA PHE A 677 14.47 -9.14 30.64
C PHE A 677 13.79 -10.45 31.02
N TYR A 678 12.53 -10.60 30.61
CA TYR A 678 11.76 -11.84 30.73
C TYR A 678 10.88 -12.06 29.50
N LEU A 679 10.51 -13.31 29.28
CA LEU A 679 9.52 -13.77 28.30
C LEU A 679 8.46 -14.61 29.03
N ILE A 680 7.19 -14.37 28.72
CA ILE A 680 6.06 -15.18 29.16
C ILE A 680 5.45 -15.84 27.94
N LYS A 681 5.38 -17.18 27.96
CA LYS A 681 4.83 -17.99 26.88
C LYS A 681 3.32 -18.17 27.04
N ASP A 682 2.59 -17.85 25.98
CA ASP A 682 1.14 -18.06 25.84
C ASP A 682 0.31 -17.47 26.99
N SER A 683 0.79 -16.39 27.61
CA SER A 683 0.17 -15.70 28.76
C SER A 683 0.68 -14.27 28.91
N THR A 684 0.26 -13.56 29.95
CA THR A 684 0.67 -12.18 30.26
C THR A 684 1.24 -12.02 31.65
N THR A 685 1.97 -10.93 31.84
CA THR A 685 2.49 -10.47 33.13
C THR A 685 1.38 -10.36 34.17
N ASP A 686 0.21 -9.84 33.77
CA ASP A 686 -0.95 -9.70 34.66
C ASP A 686 -1.49 -11.06 35.11
N THR A 687 -1.56 -12.03 34.19
CA THR A 687 -1.99 -13.40 34.50
C THR A 687 -0.99 -14.07 35.45
N ILE A 688 0.30 -13.99 35.17
CA ILE A 688 1.35 -14.58 36.01
C ILE A 688 1.38 -13.97 37.41
N LEU A 689 1.22 -12.64 37.54
CA LEU A 689 1.14 -11.98 38.84
C LEU A 689 -0.08 -12.43 39.65
N SER A 690 -1.21 -12.67 38.98
CA SER A 690 -2.42 -13.22 39.60
C SER A 690 -2.18 -14.66 40.11
N ASP A 691 -1.59 -15.51 39.28
CA ASP A 691 -1.29 -16.91 39.62
C ASP A 691 -0.32 -17.01 40.81
N LEU A 692 0.75 -16.21 40.80
CA LEU A 692 1.69 -16.13 41.92
C LEU A 692 0.99 -15.64 43.22
N ALA A 693 0.06 -14.70 43.13
CA ALA A 693 -0.72 -14.23 44.27
C ALA A 693 -1.70 -15.30 44.80
N ALA A 694 -2.18 -16.19 43.93
CA ALA A 694 -2.98 -17.35 44.30
C ALA A 694 -2.15 -18.50 44.92
N GLY A 695 -0.82 -18.44 44.79
CA GLY A 695 0.12 -19.43 45.31
C GLY A 695 0.49 -20.53 44.29
N ASP A 696 0.20 -20.31 43.01
CA ASP A 696 0.58 -21.20 41.92
C ASP A 696 2.04 -20.98 41.50
N THR A 697 2.60 -21.95 40.78
CA THR A 697 3.98 -21.91 40.25
C THR A 697 3.94 -22.06 38.73
N PRO A 698 3.84 -20.96 37.97
CA PRO A 698 3.78 -21.00 36.52
C PRO A 698 5.07 -21.58 35.92
N ASP A 699 4.97 -22.35 34.84
CA ASP A 699 6.10 -23.00 34.15
C ASP A 699 6.42 -22.36 32.79
N ASN A 700 5.75 -21.24 32.47
CA ASN A 700 5.82 -20.52 31.21
C ASN A 700 6.46 -19.13 31.33
N VAL A 701 7.32 -18.94 32.34
CA VAL A 701 8.07 -17.69 32.58
C VAL A 701 9.55 -17.96 32.46
N PHE A 702 10.21 -17.22 31.56
CA PHE A 702 11.63 -17.38 31.25
C PHE A 702 12.35 -16.06 31.48
N PHE A 703 13.31 -16.04 32.40
CA PHE A 703 14.16 -14.90 32.65
C PHE A 703 15.42 -14.96 31.79
N GLY A 704 15.88 -13.80 31.32
CA GLY A 704 17.16 -13.69 30.63
C GLY A 704 18.35 -14.00 31.57
N THR A 705 18.20 -13.77 32.88
CA THR A 705 19.20 -14.15 33.87
C THR A 705 19.05 -15.63 34.23
N THR A 706 20.01 -16.46 33.85
CA THR A 706 20.01 -17.93 34.03
C THR A 706 19.63 -18.37 35.44
N SER A 707 20.25 -17.76 36.47
CA SER A 707 20.02 -18.12 37.88
C SER A 707 18.63 -17.72 38.42
N ALA A 708 17.83 -16.95 37.67
CA ALA A 708 16.44 -16.68 38.01
C ALA A 708 15.48 -17.77 37.54
N ASN A 709 15.93 -18.66 36.64
CA ASN A 709 15.14 -19.78 36.13
C ASN A 709 15.25 -20.99 37.05
N THR A 710 14.14 -21.70 37.25
CA THR A 710 14.06 -22.82 38.21
C THR A 710 14.89 -24.03 37.80
N ASP A 711 15.22 -24.13 36.52
CA ASP A 711 16.03 -25.18 35.91
C ASP A 711 17.47 -24.75 35.62
N ASP A 712 17.84 -23.50 35.96
CA ASP A 712 19.15 -22.89 35.69
C ASP A 712 19.50 -22.88 34.18
N SER A 713 18.48 -22.83 33.31
CA SER A 713 18.65 -22.73 31.86
C SER A 713 18.83 -21.28 31.40
N ASP A 714 19.60 -21.12 30.33
CA ASP A 714 19.76 -19.87 29.61
C ASP A 714 18.74 -19.81 28.46
N TYR A 715 17.78 -18.90 28.57
CA TYR A 715 16.71 -18.69 27.58
C TYR A 715 16.95 -17.45 26.70
N LEU A 716 18.04 -16.70 26.90
CA LEU A 716 18.31 -15.46 26.17
C LEU A 716 19.77 -15.39 25.68
N GLN A 717 19.94 -15.44 24.36
CA GLN A 717 21.20 -15.08 23.74
C GLN A 717 21.25 -13.59 23.39
N VAL A 718 22.30 -12.92 23.85
CA VAL A 718 22.57 -11.51 23.52
C VAL A 718 23.74 -11.42 22.54
N SER A 719 23.55 -10.71 21.42
CA SER A 719 24.64 -10.38 20.49
C SER A 719 24.77 -8.88 20.26
N GLU A 720 26.00 -8.37 20.22
CA GLU A 720 26.28 -6.94 19.98
C GLU A 720 26.32 -6.65 18.48
N LEU A 721 25.50 -5.69 18.04
CA LEU A 721 25.42 -5.22 16.65
C LEU A 721 26.25 -3.93 16.42
N GLY A 722 26.87 -3.41 17.49
CA GLY A 722 27.64 -2.17 17.52
C GLY A 722 26.80 -0.92 17.81
N ASN A 723 27.44 0.20 18.18
CA ASN A 723 26.79 1.48 18.50
C ASN A 723 25.72 1.43 19.62
N ASN A 724 25.92 0.63 20.69
CA ASN A 724 24.91 0.40 21.75
C ASN A 724 23.60 -0.23 21.23
N ASN A 725 23.70 -1.10 20.21
CA ASN A 725 22.60 -1.90 19.68
C ASN A 725 22.89 -3.37 19.94
N PHE A 726 21.90 -4.09 20.48
CA PHE A 726 22.00 -5.49 20.84
C PHE A 726 20.82 -6.26 20.27
N LYS A 727 21.06 -7.51 19.85
CA LYS A 727 19.99 -8.46 19.51
C LYS A 727 19.77 -9.39 20.69
N LEU A 728 18.50 -9.60 21.03
CA LEU A 728 17.96 -10.48 22.06
C LEU A 728 17.27 -11.64 21.33
N SER A 729 17.87 -12.82 21.35
CA SER A 729 17.36 -14.03 20.70
C SER A 729 16.88 -14.99 21.80
N TRP A 730 15.57 -15.26 21.84
CA TRP A 730 14.92 -16.03 22.89
C TRP A 730 14.63 -17.47 22.48
N GLU A 731 14.60 -18.33 23.50
CA GLU A 731 14.13 -19.71 23.45
C GLU A 731 12.87 -19.87 24.34
N ASP A 732 11.88 -20.64 23.90
CA ASP A 732 10.58 -20.81 24.57
C ASP A 732 10.41 -22.13 25.38
N GLY A 733 11.52 -22.88 25.53
CA GLY A 733 11.58 -24.16 26.24
C GLY A 733 11.36 -25.39 25.37
N GLY A 734 11.42 -25.24 24.03
CA GLY A 734 11.30 -26.31 23.05
C GLY A 734 12.64 -26.78 22.49
N GLU A 735 12.90 -26.40 21.25
CA GLU A 735 14.10 -26.75 20.50
C GLU A 735 15.23 -25.74 20.74
N VAL A 736 16.26 -26.09 21.52
CA VAL A 736 17.36 -25.17 21.89
C VAL A 736 18.15 -24.59 20.70
N ASP A 737 17.60 -23.58 20.03
CA ASP A 737 18.14 -22.92 18.86
C ASP A 737 18.04 -21.39 18.90
N PHE A 738 17.30 -20.85 19.89
CA PHE A 738 17.12 -19.41 20.16
C PHE A 738 16.53 -18.63 18.97
N LYS A 739 15.65 -19.26 18.20
CA LYS A 739 14.98 -18.62 17.05
C LYS A 739 13.48 -18.48 17.24
N ASP A 740 12.96 -18.71 18.44
CA ASP A 740 11.53 -18.56 18.70
C ASP A 740 11.13 -17.08 18.59
N LEU A 741 11.94 -16.18 19.16
CA LEU A 741 11.64 -14.75 19.14
C LEU A 741 12.93 -13.91 19.15
N GLU A 742 13.08 -13.01 18.17
CA GLU A 742 14.22 -12.09 18.12
C GLU A 742 13.77 -10.63 18.20
N LEU A 743 14.38 -9.88 19.11
CA LEU A 743 14.23 -8.43 19.23
C LEU A 743 15.58 -7.73 19.14
N THR A 744 15.59 -6.47 18.69
CA THR A 744 16.74 -5.58 18.86
C THR A 744 16.44 -4.53 19.92
N VAL A 745 17.44 -4.18 20.74
CA VAL A 745 17.39 -3.06 21.70
C VAL A 745 18.54 -2.10 21.43
N LYS A 746 18.23 -0.81 21.26
CA LYS A 746 19.23 0.25 21.07
C LYS A 746 18.90 1.51 21.85
N LEU A 747 19.94 2.24 22.25
CA LEU A 747 19.77 3.64 22.65
C LEU A 747 19.29 4.47 21.46
N THR A 748 18.26 5.29 21.68
CA THR A 748 17.73 6.21 20.67
C THR A 748 17.71 7.64 21.19
N THR A 749 17.83 8.60 20.27
CA THR A 749 17.61 10.02 20.55
C THR A 749 16.22 10.49 20.11
N ASN A 750 15.40 9.57 19.60
CA ASN A 750 14.03 9.88 19.22
C ASN A 750 13.23 10.24 20.48
N PRO A 751 12.35 11.26 20.41
CA PRO A 751 11.43 11.54 21.50
C PRO A 751 10.47 10.36 21.67
N GLN A 752 10.04 10.13 22.92
CA GLN A 752 9.05 9.10 23.22
C GLN A 752 7.80 9.29 22.36
N VAL A 753 7.28 8.19 21.80
CA VAL A 753 6.08 8.19 20.97
C VAL A 753 4.88 8.72 21.77
N LEU A 754 4.14 9.65 21.17
CA LEU A 754 2.96 10.25 21.77
C LEU A 754 1.92 9.18 22.17
N GLY A 755 1.33 9.31 23.35
CA GLY A 755 0.30 8.39 23.85
C GLY A 755 0.82 7.17 24.61
N THR A 756 2.13 6.89 24.60
CA THR A 756 2.68 5.61 25.08
C THR A 756 3.11 5.60 26.56
N GLN A 757 2.83 6.67 27.31
CA GLN A 757 3.39 6.87 28.66
C GLN A 757 2.97 5.81 29.68
N LEU A 758 1.75 5.29 29.55
CA LEU A 758 1.22 4.24 30.42
C LEU A 758 1.32 2.84 29.82
N GLN A 759 1.70 2.71 28.54
CA GLN A 759 1.72 1.42 27.85
C GLN A 759 2.73 0.46 28.47
N GLY A 760 2.30 -0.79 28.66
CA GLY A 760 3.08 -1.85 29.29
C GLY A 760 3.11 -1.78 30.83
N GLN A 761 2.17 -1.06 31.43
CA GLN A 761 1.75 -1.26 32.82
C GLN A 761 0.56 -2.24 32.86
N PRO A 762 0.18 -2.78 34.03
CA PRO A 762 -1.02 -3.61 34.17
C PRO A 762 -2.28 -2.92 33.63
N GLU A 763 -3.05 -3.63 32.78
CA GLU A 763 -4.20 -3.09 32.03
C GLU A 763 -3.89 -1.77 31.30
N GLY A 764 -2.66 -1.67 30.76
CA GLY A 764 -2.04 -0.45 30.26
C GLY A 764 -2.18 -0.23 28.75
N GLU A 765 -3.02 -0.99 28.05
CA GLU A 765 -3.27 -0.93 26.60
C GLU A 765 -4.07 0.32 26.20
N VAL A 766 -3.62 1.49 26.67
CA VAL A 766 -4.30 2.79 26.55
C VAL A 766 -3.40 3.82 25.90
N ILE A 767 -4.02 4.88 25.39
CA ILE A 767 -3.35 6.03 24.80
C ILE A 767 -3.49 7.22 25.77
N ASP A 768 -2.37 7.68 26.33
CA ASP A 768 -2.33 8.81 27.29
C ASP A 768 -2.11 10.15 26.59
N LEU A 769 -3.19 10.91 26.40
CA LEU A 769 -3.16 12.26 25.80
C LEU A 769 -3.31 13.36 26.85
N ARG A 770 -3.00 13.08 28.12
CA ARG A 770 -3.14 14.05 29.22
C ARG A 770 -1.96 15.03 29.34
N ASP A 771 -1.02 15.00 28.42
CA ASP A 771 0.08 15.98 28.38
C ASP A 771 -0.48 17.41 28.24
N ASP A 772 -0.14 18.28 29.20
CA ASP A 772 -0.58 19.68 29.27
C ASP A 772 -0.13 20.52 28.06
N GLN A 773 0.82 20.03 27.26
CA GLN A 773 1.24 20.67 26.00
C GLN A 773 0.30 20.36 24.83
N LEU A 774 -0.54 19.33 24.94
CA LEU A 774 -1.54 18.99 23.91
C LEU A 774 -2.78 19.87 24.07
N THR A 775 -3.31 20.36 22.95
CA THR A 775 -4.54 21.17 22.95
C THR A 775 -5.43 20.77 21.78
N GLY A 776 -6.75 20.84 21.97
CA GLY A 776 -7.72 20.55 20.90
C GLY A 776 -7.87 19.05 20.61
N LEU A 777 -7.87 18.71 19.32
CA LEU A 777 -7.97 17.35 18.81
C LEU A 777 -6.59 16.91 18.28
N VAL A 778 -6.14 15.74 18.71
CA VAL A 778 -4.96 15.03 18.23
C VAL A 778 -5.38 14.19 17.04
N SER A 779 -4.74 14.39 15.89
CA SER A 779 -5.07 13.62 14.69
C SER A 779 -4.62 12.18 14.87
N ALA A 780 -5.43 11.23 14.41
CA ALA A 780 -5.14 9.81 14.47
C ALA A 780 -5.35 9.18 13.09
N GLU A 781 -4.33 8.51 12.57
CA GLU A 781 -4.42 7.66 11.39
C GLU A 781 -4.36 6.20 11.83
N PHE A 782 -5.28 5.38 11.31
CA PHE A 782 -5.44 3.99 11.72
C PHE A 782 -4.96 3.06 10.62
N VAL A 783 -4.07 2.13 10.98
CA VAL A 783 -3.73 0.98 10.14
C VAL A 783 -4.37 -0.24 10.76
N VAL A 784 -5.25 -0.90 10.00
CA VAL A 784 -6.06 -2.02 10.49
C VAL A 784 -5.74 -3.26 9.67
N ASN A 785 -5.39 -4.35 10.36
CA ASN A 785 -5.24 -5.68 9.79
C ASN A 785 -6.16 -6.65 10.52
N SER A 786 -6.60 -7.72 9.87
CA SER A 786 -7.53 -8.68 10.47
C SER A 786 -7.38 -10.03 9.81
N LYS A 787 -7.48 -11.10 10.61
CA LYS A 787 -7.77 -12.47 10.15
C LYS A 787 -9.01 -13.06 10.84
N ALA A 788 -9.85 -12.19 11.41
CA ALA A 788 -11.07 -12.57 12.11
C ALA A 788 -11.98 -13.46 11.28
N SER A 789 -12.61 -14.40 11.98
CA SER A 789 -13.75 -15.14 11.43
C SER A 789 -15.07 -14.36 11.55
N TYR A 790 -15.16 -13.39 12.47
CA TYR A 790 -16.34 -12.55 12.70
C TYR A 790 -16.26 -11.17 12.03
N ASP A 791 -17.42 -10.59 11.73
CA ASP A 791 -17.53 -9.23 11.21
C ASP A 791 -17.51 -8.22 12.37
N ASN A 792 -16.30 -7.97 12.88
CA ASN A 792 -16.10 -7.21 14.10
C ASN A 792 -16.19 -5.70 13.86
N SER A 793 -16.72 -4.98 14.86
CA SER A 793 -16.55 -3.52 14.97
C SER A 793 -15.50 -3.19 16.03
N TYR A 794 -14.75 -2.11 15.84
CA TYR A 794 -13.80 -1.62 16.85
C TYR A 794 -14.03 -0.13 17.12
N GLY A 795 -13.53 0.34 18.26
CA GLY A 795 -13.57 1.75 18.59
C GLY A 795 -12.69 2.12 19.77
N PHE A 796 -12.76 3.39 20.14
CA PHE A 796 -12.03 3.95 21.27
C PHE A 796 -12.97 4.77 22.13
N TYR A 797 -12.74 4.82 23.44
CA TYR A 797 -13.53 5.61 24.39
C TYR A 797 -12.63 6.28 25.43
N GLY A 798 -13.12 7.37 26.03
CA GLY A 798 -12.39 8.08 27.07
C GLY A 798 -12.63 7.47 28.46
N VAL A 799 -11.58 7.38 29.27
CA VAL A 799 -11.64 7.06 30.70
C VAL A 799 -11.05 8.19 31.54
N ASP A 800 -11.45 8.27 32.81
CA ASP A 800 -11.06 9.36 33.71
C ASP A 800 -9.70 9.14 34.38
N ASN A 801 -9.26 7.89 34.51
CA ASN A 801 -8.02 7.52 35.18
C ASN A 801 -7.50 6.15 34.70
N PRO A 802 -6.25 5.78 35.07
CA PRO A 802 -5.65 4.51 34.65
C PRO A 802 -6.36 3.25 35.15
N THR A 803 -7.32 3.33 36.07
CA THR A 803 -8.12 2.16 36.50
C THR A 803 -9.41 2.02 35.67
N GLY A 804 -9.50 2.71 34.54
CA GLY A 804 -10.61 2.62 33.59
C GLY A 804 -11.92 3.30 34.01
N ALA A 805 -11.97 4.07 35.10
CA ALA A 805 -13.26 4.59 35.57
C ALA A 805 -13.91 5.56 34.57
N ILE A 806 -15.25 5.50 34.48
CA ILE A 806 -16.09 6.45 33.73
C ILE A 806 -17.07 7.09 34.71
N GLY A 807 -16.78 8.32 35.14
CA GLY A 807 -17.49 9.00 36.20
C GLY A 807 -17.43 8.22 37.52
N ASN A 808 -18.59 7.70 37.96
CA ASN A 808 -18.69 6.87 39.17
C ASN A 808 -18.69 5.36 38.88
N LEU A 809 -18.60 4.96 37.61
CA LEU A 809 -18.60 3.55 37.18
C LEU A 809 -17.16 3.04 37.09
N LYS A 810 -16.92 1.87 37.66
CA LYS A 810 -15.67 1.11 37.51
C LYS A 810 -15.87 -0.01 36.48
N PRO A 811 -14.80 -0.50 35.83
CA PRO A 811 -14.88 -1.75 35.06
C PRO A 811 -15.57 -2.86 35.87
N GLY A 812 -16.59 -3.48 35.28
CA GLY A 812 -17.44 -4.50 35.92
C GLY A 812 -18.71 -3.99 36.62
N ASP A 813 -18.84 -2.68 36.85
CA ASP A 813 -20.10 -2.11 37.32
C ASP A 813 -21.18 -2.23 36.24
N ARG A 814 -22.43 -2.47 36.67
CA ARG A 814 -23.59 -2.47 35.77
C ARG A 814 -23.71 -1.10 35.07
N GLY A 815 -23.74 -1.11 33.74
CA GLY A 815 -23.81 0.09 32.90
C GLY A 815 -22.45 0.66 32.49
N TYR A 816 -21.32 0.06 32.92
CA TYR A 816 -19.99 0.46 32.47
C TYR A 816 -19.83 0.30 30.95
N ALA A 817 -20.14 -0.89 30.41
CA ALA A 817 -19.98 -1.19 28.99
C ALA A 817 -20.91 -0.32 28.10
N GLU A 818 -22.17 -0.13 28.50
CA GLU A 818 -23.09 0.82 27.87
C GLU A 818 -22.49 2.23 27.83
N ALA A 819 -21.94 2.72 28.95
CA ALA A 819 -21.33 4.04 29.02
C ALA A 819 -20.11 4.16 28.10
N ALA A 820 -19.23 3.15 28.09
CA ALA A 820 -18.05 3.09 27.23
C ALA A 820 -18.41 3.16 25.74
N VAL A 821 -19.30 2.28 25.27
CA VAL A 821 -19.70 2.22 23.84
C VAL A 821 -20.56 3.41 23.42
N SER A 822 -21.38 3.95 24.32
CA SER A 822 -22.20 5.15 24.05
C SER A 822 -21.37 6.42 23.88
N GLN A 823 -20.23 6.53 24.58
CA GLN A 823 -19.33 7.68 24.49
C GLN A 823 -18.13 7.45 23.56
N ARG A 824 -18.18 6.42 22.71
CA ARG A 824 -17.12 6.12 21.75
C ARG A 824 -16.73 7.35 20.94
N LEU A 825 -15.46 7.48 20.67
CA LEU A 825 -14.88 8.61 19.94
C LEU A 825 -15.13 8.45 18.44
N ASP A 826 -15.29 9.58 17.76
CA ASP A 826 -15.41 9.65 16.30
C ASP A 826 -14.01 9.59 15.68
N LEU A 827 -13.68 8.46 15.05
CA LEU A 827 -12.35 8.21 14.50
C LEU A 827 -12.03 9.09 13.29
N ASP A 828 -13.03 9.65 12.60
CA ASP A 828 -12.83 10.60 11.49
C ASP A 828 -12.33 11.97 11.97
N VAL A 829 -12.46 12.27 13.27
CA VAL A 829 -12.19 13.58 13.86
C VAL A 829 -10.90 13.61 14.69
N GLY A 830 -10.45 12.45 15.17
CA GLY A 830 -9.28 12.29 16.04
C GLY A 830 -9.62 12.29 17.54
N PHE A 831 -8.59 12.25 18.38
CA PHE A 831 -8.74 12.09 19.82
C PHE A 831 -8.63 13.41 20.60
N PRO A 832 -9.50 13.66 21.58
CA PRO A 832 -9.41 14.87 22.40
C PRO A 832 -8.16 14.88 23.29
N ALA A 833 -7.40 15.98 23.25
CA ALA A 833 -6.34 16.24 24.21
C ALA A 833 -6.88 16.31 25.64
N GLY A 834 -6.06 15.94 26.63
CA GLY A 834 -6.45 15.90 28.04
C GLY A 834 -7.19 14.61 28.45
N LYS A 835 -7.26 13.59 27.59
CA LYS A 835 -7.97 12.33 27.86
C LYS A 835 -7.02 11.13 27.91
N LEU A 836 -7.44 10.14 28.69
CA LEU A 836 -6.92 8.78 28.57
C LEU A 836 -7.90 7.99 27.70
N VAL A 837 -7.41 7.34 26.65
CA VAL A 837 -8.23 6.72 25.60
C VAL A 837 -7.97 5.22 25.57
N ALA A 838 -9.03 4.42 25.64
CA ALA A 838 -8.95 2.95 25.64
C ALA A 838 -9.64 2.36 24.40
N PRO A 839 -9.05 1.34 23.76
CA PRO A 839 -9.69 0.58 22.69
C PRO A 839 -10.79 -0.37 23.21
N PHE A 840 -11.68 -0.77 22.31
CA PHE A 840 -12.61 -1.89 22.48
C PHE A 840 -12.93 -2.57 21.15
N LEU A 841 -13.36 -3.83 21.22
CA LEU A 841 -13.89 -4.62 20.11
C LEU A 841 -15.35 -4.98 20.39
N ILE A 842 -16.19 -5.06 19.38
CA ILE A 842 -17.51 -5.72 19.41
C ILE A 842 -17.45 -6.87 18.43
N ALA A 843 -17.66 -8.08 18.95
CA ALA A 843 -17.59 -9.30 18.18
C ALA A 843 -18.87 -9.52 17.35
N ASP A 844 -18.70 -9.81 16.06
CA ASP A 844 -19.77 -10.15 15.11
C ASP A 844 -20.96 -9.16 15.13
N GLY A 845 -20.69 -7.86 15.18
CA GLY A 845 -21.74 -6.86 15.30
C GLY A 845 -21.28 -5.42 15.44
N THR A 846 -22.27 -4.53 15.58
CA THR A 846 -22.09 -3.08 15.61
C THR A 846 -22.28 -2.46 16.99
N PRO A 847 -21.74 -1.24 17.25
CA PRO A 847 -22.05 -0.48 18.45
C PRO A 847 -23.54 -0.27 18.67
N GLU A 848 -24.31 -0.03 17.60
CA GLU A 848 -25.75 0.16 17.67
C GLU A 848 -26.48 -1.12 18.12
N GLU A 849 -26.09 -2.28 17.59
CA GLU A 849 -26.64 -3.57 17.99
C GLU A 849 -26.30 -3.87 19.46
N PHE A 850 -25.03 -3.72 19.86
CA PHE A 850 -24.59 -3.90 21.24
C PHE A 850 -25.38 -3.04 22.23
N LEU A 851 -25.55 -1.75 21.95
CA LEU A 851 -26.30 -0.83 22.83
C LEU A 851 -27.79 -1.19 22.93
N SER A 852 -28.35 -1.85 21.91
CA SER A 852 -29.76 -2.23 21.87
C SER A 852 -30.03 -3.62 22.48
N GLU A 853 -29.11 -4.57 22.30
CA GLU A 853 -29.29 -5.97 22.65
C GLU A 853 -28.56 -6.34 23.94
N ASN A 854 -27.33 -5.85 24.14
CA ASN A 854 -26.46 -6.24 25.24
C ASN A 854 -25.75 -5.08 25.98
N PRO A 855 -26.45 -4.01 26.41
CA PRO A 855 -25.78 -2.84 27.01
C PRO A 855 -25.02 -3.17 28.32
N ASN A 856 -25.31 -4.30 28.97
CA ASN A 856 -24.62 -4.71 30.20
C ASN A 856 -23.51 -5.74 29.97
N ASN A 857 -23.18 -6.04 28.71
CA ASN A 857 -22.14 -6.98 28.30
C ASN A 857 -22.23 -8.34 29.00
N GLN A 858 -23.40 -8.98 28.94
CA GLN A 858 -23.66 -10.26 29.61
C GLN A 858 -23.55 -11.42 28.63
N GLU A 859 -22.95 -12.51 29.08
CA GLU A 859 -22.88 -13.77 28.33
C GLU A 859 -24.29 -14.24 27.90
N GLY A 860 -24.41 -14.66 26.64
CA GLY A 860 -25.64 -15.22 26.08
C GLY A 860 -26.76 -14.21 25.76
N GLN A 861 -26.48 -12.91 25.79
CA GLN A 861 -27.46 -11.86 25.45
C GLN A 861 -27.01 -11.03 24.24
N GLY A 862 -27.13 -11.53 23.01
CA GLY A 862 -26.74 -10.76 21.81
C GLY A 862 -25.22 -10.64 21.64
N VAL A 863 -24.77 -9.60 20.92
CA VAL A 863 -23.34 -9.36 20.64
C VAL A 863 -22.56 -8.94 21.90
N LEU A 864 -21.28 -9.27 21.96
CA LEU A 864 -20.39 -8.99 23.10
C LEU A 864 -19.36 -7.92 22.75
N ALA A 865 -18.92 -7.17 23.75
CA ALA A 865 -17.83 -6.22 23.63
C ALA A 865 -16.65 -6.62 24.53
N TYR A 866 -15.43 -6.45 24.05
CA TYR A 866 -14.21 -6.72 24.80
C TYR A 866 -13.39 -5.44 24.97
N PHE A 867 -12.89 -5.24 26.18
CA PHE A 867 -12.22 -4.04 26.66
C PHE A 867 -10.86 -4.37 27.28
N VAL A 868 -10.00 -3.36 27.41
CA VAL A 868 -8.68 -3.47 28.07
C VAL A 868 -8.80 -3.91 29.53
N TYR A 869 -9.78 -3.36 30.25
CA TYR A 869 -9.93 -3.59 31.67
C TYR A 869 -10.64 -4.93 31.90
N LEU A 870 -9.95 -5.92 32.49
CA LEU A 870 -10.45 -7.29 32.64
C LEU A 870 -11.82 -7.33 33.34
N GLY A 871 -12.04 -6.46 34.33
CA GLY A 871 -13.32 -6.39 35.04
C GLY A 871 -14.52 -6.05 34.15
N ALA A 872 -14.31 -5.45 32.97
CA ALA A 872 -15.37 -5.14 32.00
C ALA A 872 -15.67 -6.29 31.01
N ASN A 873 -14.82 -7.32 30.96
CA ASN A 873 -14.98 -8.48 30.09
C ASN A 873 -15.78 -9.58 30.82
N PRO A 874 -16.84 -10.14 30.20
CA PRO A 874 -17.76 -11.04 30.90
C PRO A 874 -17.18 -12.40 31.26
N ASP A 875 -16.13 -12.83 30.58
CA ASP A 875 -15.35 -14.05 30.87
C ASP A 875 -14.14 -13.78 31.76
N GLY A 876 -13.82 -12.51 32.04
CA GLY A 876 -12.63 -12.13 32.80
C GLY A 876 -11.32 -12.45 32.08
N VAL A 877 -11.36 -12.64 30.76
CA VAL A 877 -10.16 -12.86 29.93
C VAL A 877 -9.66 -11.51 29.41
N ASP A 878 -8.35 -11.43 29.21
CA ASP A 878 -7.74 -10.31 28.50
C ASP A 878 -7.76 -10.57 26.98
N HIS A 879 -8.56 -9.78 26.28
CA HIS A 879 -8.78 -9.86 24.83
C HIS A 879 -7.92 -8.87 24.03
N ILE A 880 -7.11 -8.03 24.69
CA ILE A 880 -6.37 -6.97 24.00
C ILE A 880 -4.89 -7.06 24.38
N ARG A 881 -4.02 -7.18 23.38
CA ARG A 881 -2.57 -7.26 23.58
C ARG A 881 -1.87 -6.00 23.10
N LEU A 882 -0.91 -5.51 23.88
CA LEU A 882 0.01 -4.47 23.43
C LEU A 882 1.07 -5.09 22.51
N LEU A 883 0.93 -4.89 21.20
CA LEU A 883 1.93 -5.38 20.25
C LEU A 883 3.10 -4.39 20.13
N GLY A 884 2.89 -3.09 20.35
CA GLY A 884 3.95 -2.08 20.26
C GLY A 884 3.41 -0.68 20.56
N ASP A 885 4.17 0.36 20.24
CA ASP A 885 3.75 1.75 20.46
C ASP A 885 2.42 2.04 19.74
N ASN A 886 1.34 2.19 20.51
CA ASN A 886 -0.04 2.36 20.01
C ASN A 886 -0.48 1.27 19.01
N VAL A 887 -0.02 0.03 19.17
CA VAL A 887 -0.46 -1.13 18.37
C VAL A 887 -1.16 -2.14 19.27
N PHE A 888 -2.41 -2.46 18.95
CA PHE A 888 -3.28 -3.33 19.75
C PHE A 888 -3.72 -4.53 18.92
N GLY A 889 -3.47 -5.74 19.40
CA GLY A 889 -4.03 -6.99 18.86
C GLY A 889 -5.25 -7.41 19.66
N PHE A 890 -6.26 -8.01 19.01
CA PHE A 890 -7.53 -8.36 19.62
C PHE A 890 -7.90 -9.81 19.36
N GLU A 891 -8.61 -10.41 20.32
CA GLU A 891 -9.35 -11.67 20.22
C GLU A 891 -10.85 -11.43 20.19
N ASP A 892 -11.56 -12.05 19.24
CA ASP A 892 -12.98 -11.81 18.98
C ASP A 892 -13.94 -12.87 19.57
N GLN A 893 -13.41 -13.94 20.16
CA GLN A 893 -14.22 -15.03 20.74
C GLN A 893 -14.15 -15.09 22.27
N PHE A 894 -15.26 -15.49 22.87
CA PHE A 894 -15.41 -15.69 24.32
C PHE A 894 -14.41 -16.75 24.85
N GLU A 895 -13.97 -16.59 26.11
CA GLU A 895 -12.91 -17.41 26.74
C GLU A 895 -11.54 -17.34 26.03
N GLY A 896 -11.34 -16.29 25.23
CA GLY A 896 -10.10 -15.96 24.53
C GLY A 896 -9.89 -16.70 23.21
N GLY A 897 -10.90 -17.36 22.65
CA GLY A 897 -10.83 -17.89 21.28
C GLY A 897 -9.69 -18.86 21.00
N ASP A 898 -9.01 -18.63 19.86
CA ASP A 898 -7.82 -19.37 19.46
C ASP A 898 -6.51 -18.72 19.96
N ARG A 899 -6.59 -17.56 20.62
CA ARG A 899 -5.51 -16.91 21.40
C ARG A 899 -4.31 -16.50 20.55
N ASP A 900 -4.52 -16.20 19.27
CA ASP A 900 -3.50 -15.69 18.37
C ASP A 900 -3.52 -14.15 18.19
N TYR A 901 -4.53 -13.48 18.74
CA TYR A 901 -4.77 -12.04 18.83
C TYR A 901 -4.66 -11.29 17.49
N ASN A 902 -4.97 -12.00 16.41
CA ASN A 902 -4.89 -11.50 15.04
C ASN A 902 -6.27 -11.19 14.43
N ASP A 903 -7.36 -11.49 15.15
CA ASP A 903 -8.72 -11.25 14.70
C ASP A 903 -8.88 -9.78 14.30
N LEU A 904 -8.28 -8.89 15.07
CA LEU A 904 -8.05 -7.51 14.66
C LEU A 904 -6.69 -7.03 15.18
N VAL A 905 -5.97 -6.27 14.37
CA VAL A 905 -4.79 -5.52 14.79
C VAL A 905 -4.95 -4.07 14.35
N VAL A 906 -4.94 -3.15 15.33
CA VAL A 906 -5.10 -1.72 15.09
C VAL A 906 -3.84 -0.99 15.55
N LYS A 907 -3.16 -0.34 14.61
CA LYS A 907 -2.07 0.61 14.88
C LYS A 907 -2.59 2.04 14.74
N VAL A 908 -2.30 2.88 15.73
CA VAL A 908 -2.72 4.29 15.76
C VAL A 908 -1.50 5.21 15.64
N ASN A 909 -1.42 5.91 14.51
CA ASN A 909 -0.40 6.93 14.28
C ASN A 909 -0.95 8.30 14.70
N LEU A 910 -0.40 8.87 15.77
CA LEU A 910 -0.82 10.16 16.32
C LEU A 910 0.07 11.29 15.79
N ALA A 911 -0.54 12.43 15.43
CA ALA A 911 0.16 13.60 14.87
C ALA A 911 -0.18 14.92 15.57
#